data_AF-A0AAU9M3C8-F1
#
_entry.id   AF-A0AAU9M3C8-F1
#
_cell.length_a   1.000
_cell.length_b   1.000
_cell.length_c   1.000
_cell.angle_alpha   90.00
_cell.angle_beta   90.00
_cell.angle_gamma   90.00
#
_symmetry.space_group_name_H-M   'P 1'
#
loop_
_entity.id
_entity.type
_entity.pdbx_description
1 polymer ?
#
loop_
_entity_poly.entity_id
_entity_poly.type
_entity_poly.pdbx_seq_one_letter_code
_entity_poly.pdbx_strand_id
1 'polypeptide(L)'
;MTGPIYPEDAMPWVGFYVFLASLVCTFAMAADAVQGFRKRKLWFPCRFFTINAASLTLIGIAMKLPVDLNTDMSVSKTISIMFLVAMVGNFLPSLGLMDLNELLMNMIAFGILMITITVNVWLQYSTIDDLLGYGILLFIQDHIIKLQMFMLICSLPWSFSVALTIPASRKILQHRYKELHRLASSHQDINFSRKRLKRYVTKYWMMAETGNPQFAVACSPISSAFGVICLSLACSLVYFFLDGGLYYFTYVSNSRLEKFEKSEYKWSMKLVVMMQSVGIIVGSIAPILRCLTSISHFDISKKWTKNHLNVFRVEKYWTHTLEIWKRNHVGSGIPSRHCKKLLHHIKNMILNFCVAFQIMVVVICKTICLIPTSFLILFSCCCYFCKSLLKRFKEEPNASNTNVIPDTEEYTGYVLQTEAEAKLSKKILRKSFKSITRIIHESKEKEPRNLLELLNKSTGFYGVIEFDNEQVPPLHPEEIHNCWSLVAVTLTAIALSLPNIENGQAKRLLASMSEGIEFVRHIEESLNTNGELVKARKAAGHVWTDVEVYCRWLQIDLQSKARKGKTSEEILQWLGDEAAKIVIQVKARKNVSLDHSRRNFIAASSMYRISQTILLHCNQQENWPTDEELFEFISAIIADLLCACFANLPRVITLRCHVDAIEKREDSIRTAALVLGKSKKILEILKARKLPNLDQESMAYIDKWHALPKSLIPNCCFSSARIQPASSSSCESIEITIV
;
A
#
# COMPACT_ATOMS: atom_id res chain seq x y z
N MET A 1 48.70 -17.97 -17.90
CA MET A 1 48.42 -19.00 -18.93
C MET A 1 46.97 -19.44 -18.77
N THR A 2 46.05 -18.82 -19.50
CA THR A 2 44.64 -19.24 -19.57
C THR A 2 44.53 -20.23 -20.72
N GLY A 3 44.51 -21.53 -20.39
CA GLY A 3 44.15 -22.57 -21.35
C GLY A 3 42.71 -22.37 -21.86
N PRO A 4 42.33 -22.99 -22.99
CA PRO A 4 40.97 -22.90 -23.51
C PRO A 4 39.98 -23.41 -22.44
N ILE A 5 38.99 -22.59 -22.10
CA ILE A 5 37.87 -23.00 -21.24
C ILE A 5 37.01 -23.95 -22.05
N TYR A 6 37.04 -25.25 -21.71
CA TYR A 6 36.15 -26.22 -22.32
C TYR A 6 34.71 -26.04 -21.78
N PRO A 7 33.66 -26.26 -22.59
CA PRO A 7 32.26 -26.09 -22.16
C PRO A 7 31.92 -26.84 -20.86
N GLU A 8 32.57 -27.99 -20.62
CA GLU A 8 32.39 -28.85 -19.44
C GLU A 8 32.88 -28.23 -18.11
N ASP A 9 33.78 -27.24 -18.18
CA ASP A 9 34.26 -26.49 -17.01
C ASP A 9 33.35 -25.30 -16.67
N ALA A 10 32.49 -24.88 -17.61
CA ALA A 10 31.54 -23.79 -17.44
C ALA A 10 30.18 -24.23 -16.87
N MET A 11 29.76 -25.49 -17.11
CA MET A 11 28.45 -26.00 -16.67
C MET A 11 28.20 -25.93 -15.15
N PRO A 12 29.18 -26.17 -14.26
CA PRO A 12 28.97 -25.99 -12.82
C PRO A 12 28.67 -24.53 -12.43
N TRP A 13 29.26 -23.56 -13.12
CA TRP A 13 28.96 -22.14 -12.90
C TRP A 13 27.55 -21.78 -13.35
N VAL A 14 27.11 -22.36 -14.48
CA VAL A 14 25.70 -22.26 -14.91
C VAL A 14 24.76 -22.77 -13.83
N GLY A 15 25.04 -23.95 -13.26
CA GLY A 15 24.22 -24.49 -12.17
C GLY A 15 24.27 -23.62 -10.90
N PHE A 16 25.39 -22.95 -10.61
CA PHE A 16 25.47 -21.97 -9.55
C PHE A 16 24.56 -20.75 -9.78
N TYR A 17 24.43 -20.26 -11.03
CA TYR A 17 23.45 -19.22 -11.37
C TYR A 17 22.01 -19.70 -11.17
N VAL A 18 21.69 -20.95 -11.52
CA VAL A 18 20.37 -21.55 -11.27
C VAL A 18 20.08 -21.61 -9.77
N PHE A 19 21.07 -21.97 -8.95
CA PHE A 19 20.99 -21.98 -7.50
C PHE A 19 20.70 -20.57 -6.95
N LEU A 20 21.47 -19.56 -7.36
CA LEU A 20 21.28 -18.17 -6.94
C LEU A 20 19.89 -17.63 -7.32
N ALA A 21 19.44 -17.90 -8.56
CA ALA A 21 18.10 -17.50 -8.98
C ALA A 21 17.01 -18.18 -8.14
N SER A 22 17.15 -19.48 -7.86
CA SER A 22 16.23 -20.24 -7.01
C SER A 22 16.21 -19.72 -5.56
N LEU A 23 17.37 -19.31 -5.04
CA LEU A 23 17.52 -18.70 -3.72
C LEU A 23 16.77 -17.35 -3.63
N VAL A 24 16.96 -16.47 -4.61
CA VAL A 24 16.26 -15.16 -4.67
C VAL A 24 14.74 -15.35 -4.76
N CYS A 25 14.26 -16.26 -5.62
CA CYS A 25 12.84 -16.59 -5.71
C CYS A 25 12.29 -17.10 -4.37
N THR A 26 13.03 -17.97 -3.69
CA THR A 26 12.62 -18.52 -2.39
C THR A 26 12.54 -17.45 -1.30
N PHE A 27 13.52 -16.54 -1.24
CA PHE A 27 13.48 -15.42 -0.31
C PHE A 27 12.31 -14.46 -0.58
N ALA A 28 12.02 -14.17 -1.85
CA ALA A 28 10.88 -13.34 -2.21
C ALA A 28 9.54 -13.97 -1.77
N MET A 29 9.36 -15.29 -1.99
CA MET A 29 8.19 -16.02 -1.51
C MET A 29 8.11 -16.04 0.02
N ALA A 30 9.24 -16.24 0.71
CA ALA A 30 9.30 -16.19 2.18
C ALA A 30 8.92 -14.81 2.74
N ALA A 31 9.38 -13.73 2.10
CA ALA A 31 9.08 -12.36 2.50
C ALA A 31 7.57 -12.06 2.41
N ASP A 32 6.90 -12.53 1.34
CA ASP A 32 5.45 -12.45 1.20
C ASP A 32 4.72 -13.26 2.29
N ALA A 33 5.19 -14.47 2.60
CA ALA A 33 4.65 -15.27 3.70
C ALA A 33 4.77 -14.54 5.06
N VAL A 34 5.96 -14.08 5.42
CA VAL A 34 6.20 -13.34 6.67
C VAL A 34 5.34 -12.08 6.75
N GLN A 35 5.21 -11.34 5.63
CA GLN A 35 4.36 -10.16 5.58
C GLN A 35 2.88 -10.50 5.78
N GLY A 36 2.38 -11.58 5.19
CA GLY A 36 1.01 -12.05 5.38
C GLY A 36 0.70 -12.38 6.84
N PHE A 37 1.61 -13.09 7.52
CA PHE A 37 1.49 -13.37 8.97
C PHE A 37 1.52 -12.09 9.81
N ARG A 38 2.47 -11.18 9.54
CA ARG A 38 2.60 -9.91 10.27
C ARG A 38 1.37 -9.02 10.12
N LYS A 39 0.80 -8.96 8.91
CA LYS A 39 -0.46 -8.24 8.62
C LYS A 39 -1.71 -9.01 9.07
N ARG A 40 -1.58 -10.26 9.53
CA ARG A 40 -2.68 -11.19 9.85
C ARG A 40 -3.65 -11.42 8.68
N LYS A 41 -3.15 -11.32 7.45
CA LYS A 41 -3.89 -11.59 6.21
C LYS A 41 -3.59 -13.02 5.77
N LEU A 42 -4.48 -13.94 6.12
CA LEU A 42 -4.32 -15.39 5.82
C LEU A 42 -4.48 -15.74 4.34
N TRP A 43 -4.88 -14.80 3.51
CA TRP A 43 -4.88 -14.93 2.05
C TRP A 43 -3.55 -14.50 1.41
N PHE A 44 -2.56 -14.07 2.21
CA PHE A 44 -1.18 -13.75 1.80
C PHE A 44 -1.11 -12.88 0.53
N PRO A 45 -1.32 -11.55 0.65
CA PRO A 45 -1.08 -10.64 -0.47
C PRO A 45 0.35 -10.78 -0.98
N CYS A 46 0.51 -10.72 -2.30
CA CYS A 46 1.82 -10.84 -2.94
C CYS A 46 2.34 -9.45 -3.27
N ARG A 47 3.49 -9.07 -2.69
CA ARG A 47 4.12 -7.75 -2.88
C ARG A 47 5.60 -7.86 -3.25
N PHE A 48 6.29 -8.91 -2.81
CA PHE A 48 7.70 -9.13 -3.10
C PHE A 48 7.91 -10.04 -4.31
N PHE A 49 7.18 -11.16 -4.41
CA PHE A 49 7.29 -12.09 -5.54
C PHE A 49 6.26 -11.81 -6.64
N THR A 50 6.26 -10.59 -7.18
CA THR A 50 5.32 -10.17 -8.23
C THR A 50 5.81 -10.57 -9.62
N ILE A 51 4.90 -10.85 -10.56
CA ILE A 51 5.28 -11.14 -11.95
C ILE A 51 5.70 -9.85 -12.67
N ASN A 52 6.98 -9.71 -13.00
CA ASN A 52 7.53 -8.57 -13.72
C ASN A 52 8.75 -9.04 -14.52
N ALA A 53 9.37 -8.16 -15.30
CA ALA A 53 10.51 -8.52 -16.13
C ALA A 53 11.67 -9.18 -15.33
N ALA A 54 11.95 -8.69 -14.12
CA ALA A 54 13.02 -9.22 -13.28
C ALA A 54 12.67 -10.62 -12.74
N SER A 55 11.47 -10.81 -12.19
CA SER A 55 11.06 -12.12 -11.67
C SER A 55 10.87 -13.15 -12.78
N LEU A 56 10.38 -12.76 -13.96
CA LEU A 56 10.30 -13.64 -15.14
C LEU A 56 11.68 -14.10 -15.59
N THR A 57 12.67 -13.21 -15.59
CA THR A 57 14.06 -13.55 -15.91
C THR A 57 14.62 -14.53 -14.87
N LEU A 58 14.38 -14.28 -13.58
CA LEU A 58 14.80 -15.18 -12.50
C LEU A 58 14.14 -16.55 -12.60
N ILE A 59 12.84 -16.62 -12.93
CA ILE A 59 12.14 -17.89 -13.17
C ILE A 59 12.76 -18.59 -14.39
N GLY A 60 13.03 -17.88 -15.49
CA GLY A 60 13.70 -18.46 -16.65
C GLY A 60 15.06 -19.07 -16.32
N ILE A 61 15.89 -18.37 -15.53
CA ILE A 61 17.19 -18.88 -15.08
C ILE A 61 17.00 -20.09 -14.15
N ALA A 62 16.08 -20.02 -13.18
CA ALA A 62 15.79 -21.13 -12.26
C ALA A 62 15.28 -22.38 -13.00
N MET A 63 14.58 -22.19 -14.13
CA MET A 63 14.02 -23.23 -14.99
C MET A 63 14.97 -23.69 -16.09
N LYS A 64 16.25 -23.31 -16.06
CA LYS A 64 17.22 -23.77 -17.06
C LYS A 64 17.32 -25.31 -17.12
N LEU A 65 17.23 -25.97 -15.97
CA LEU A 65 17.37 -27.43 -15.88
C LEU A 65 16.25 -28.22 -16.60
N PRO A 66 14.94 -27.94 -16.40
CA PRO A 66 13.88 -28.60 -17.16
C PRO A 66 13.86 -28.22 -18.65
N VAL A 67 14.42 -27.06 -19.02
CA VAL A 67 14.53 -26.62 -20.42
C VAL A 67 15.64 -27.34 -21.18
N ASP A 68 16.64 -27.89 -20.48
CA ASP A 68 17.81 -28.56 -21.05
C ASP A 68 17.48 -29.94 -21.64
N LEU A 69 17.47 -30.06 -22.96
CA LEU A 69 17.07 -31.28 -23.70
C LEU A 69 18.17 -32.36 -23.76
N ASN A 70 19.40 -32.07 -23.32
CA ASN A 70 20.54 -32.98 -23.53
C ASN A 70 20.48 -34.26 -22.69
N THR A 71 19.54 -34.36 -21.74
CA THR A 71 19.45 -35.48 -20.79
C THR A 71 17.99 -35.91 -20.59
N ASP A 72 17.78 -37.20 -20.31
CA ASP A 72 16.45 -37.73 -19.99
C ASP A 72 15.83 -37.09 -18.74
N MET A 73 14.54 -37.37 -18.53
CA MET A 73 13.79 -36.85 -17.39
C MET A 73 14.38 -37.37 -16.06
N SER A 74 15.05 -36.48 -15.32
CA SER A 74 15.73 -36.81 -14.06
C SER A 74 15.00 -36.26 -12.84
N VAL A 75 15.29 -36.84 -11.66
CA VAL A 75 14.73 -36.40 -10.37
C VAL A 75 14.95 -34.90 -10.12
N SER A 76 16.11 -34.36 -10.51
CA SER A 76 16.42 -32.93 -10.38
C SER A 76 15.53 -32.05 -11.26
N LYS A 77 15.23 -32.47 -12.50
CA LYS A 77 14.30 -31.77 -13.40
C LYS A 77 12.87 -31.80 -12.85
N THR A 78 12.45 -32.93 -12.27
CA THR A 78 11.15 -33.06 -11.61
C THR A 78 11.03 -32.09 -10.43
N ILE A 79 12.07 -32.00 -9.59
CA ILE A 79 12.12 -31.01 -8.49
C ILE A 79 12.04 -29.58 -9.02
N SER A 80 12.71 -29.24 -10.12
CA SER A 80 12.58 -27.92 -10.74
C SER A 80 11.17 -27.61 -11.22
N ILE A 81 10.45 -28.58 -11.80
CA ILE A 81 9.06 -28.41 -12.24
C ILE A 81 8.13 -28.24 -11.03
N MET A 82 8.31 -29.03 -9.96
CA MET A 82 7.56 -28.86 -8.71
C MET A 82 7.80 -27.46 -8.11
N PHE A 83 9.03 -26.96 -8.16
CA PHE A 83 9.38 -25.61 -7.75
C PHE A 83 8.70 -24.54 -8.62
N LEU A 84 8.60 -24.74 -9.94
CA LEU A 84 7.85 -23.86 -10.83
C LEU A 84 6.38 -23.75 -10.45
N VAL A 85 5.73 -24.89 -10.20
CA VAL A 85 4.31 -24.91 -9.80
C VAL A 85 4.10 -24.19 -8.47
N ALA A 86 5.01 -24.38 -7.50
CA ALA A 86 5.00 -23.62 -6.26
C ALA A 86 5.15 -22.11 -6.49
N MET A 87 6.05 -21.69 -7.39
CA MET A 87 6.20 -20.27 -7.77
C MET A 87 4.93 -19.71 -8.42
N VAL A 88 4.31 -20.44 -9.36
CA VAL A 88 3.04 -20.04 -10.01
C VAL A 88 1.92 -19.84 -9.00
N GLY A 89 1.79 -20.77 -8.05
CA GLY A 89 0.83 -20.61 -6.95
C GLY A 89 1.09 -19.37 -6.08
N ASN A 90 2.36 -18.99 -5.90
CA ASN A 90 2.73 -17.84 -5.07
C ASN A 90 2.41 -16.49 -5.70
N PHE A 91 2.83 -16.28 -6.94
CA PHE A 91 2.67 -14.98 -7.60
C PHE A 91 1.25 -14.73 -8.12
N LEU A 92 0.36 -15.73 -8.14
CA LEU A 92 -0.98 -15.62 -8.71
C LEU A 92 -1.76 -14.37 -8.23
N PRO A 93 -1.77 -14.00 -6.93
CA PRO A 93 -2.44 -12.78 -6.47
C PRO A 93 -1.80 -11.48 -7.02
N SER A 94 -0.52 -11.49 -7.39
CA SER A 94 0.15 -10.30 -7.94
C SER A 94 -0.44 -9.85 -9.28
N LEU A 95 -1.08 -10.75 -10.03
CA LEU A 95 -1.82 -10.39 -11.24
C LEU A 95 -2.93 -9.36 -10.94
N GLY A 96 -3.51 -9.42 -9.73
CA GLY A 96 -4.52 -8.47 -9.27
C GLY A 96 -3.97 -7.07 -8.97
N LEU A 97 -2.65 -6.88 -8.87
CA LEU A 97 -2.03 -5.56 -8.65
C LEU A 97 -1.82 -4.76 -9.94
N MET A 98 -1.58 -5.45 -11.05
CA MET A 98 -1.03 -4.83 -12.27
C MET A 98 -2.05 -3.97 -12.99
N ASP A 99 -1.59 -2.88 -13.59
CA ASP A 99 -2.41 -2.17 -14.59
C ASP A 99 -2.67 -3.08 -15.80
N LEU A 100 -3.70 -2.81 -16.58
CA LEU A 100 -4.10 -3.62 -17.73
C LEU A 100 -2.98 -3.79 -18.76
N ASN A 101 -2.19 -2.74 -18.99
CA ASN A 101 -1.07 -2.78 -19.94
C ASN A 101 0.10 -3.62 -19.39
N GLU A 102 0.44 -3.41 -18.12
CA GLU A 102 1.48 -4.19 -17.43
C GLU A 102 1.11 -5.67 -17.34
N LEU A 103 -0.14 -5.97 -16.99
CA LEU A 103 -0.69 -7.32 -16.96
C LEU A 103 -0.54 -7.99 -18.32
N LEU A 104 -0.91 -7.33 -19.42
CA LEU A 104 -0.81 -7.90 -20.76
C LEU A 104 0.64 -8.24 -21.12
N MET A 105 1.58 -7.31 -20.93
CA MET A 105 2.99 -7.52 -21.29
C MET A 105 3.64 -8.63 -20.47
N ASN A 106 3.41 -8.62 -19.15
CA ASN A 106 3.94 -9.66 -18.26
C ASN A 106 3.34 -11.03 -18.58
N MET A 107 2.06 -11.10 -18.94
CA MET A 107 1.42 -12.37 -19.32
C MET A 107 1.89 -12.89 -20.68
N ILE A 108 2.21 -12.04 -21.66
CA ILE A 108 2.80 -12.49 -22.93
C ILE A 108 4.17 -13.11 -22.68
N ALA A 109 5.04 -12.42 -21.93
CA ALA A 109 6.38 -12.91 -21.60
C ALA A 109 6.31 -14.21 -20.79
N PHE A 110 5.41 -14.28 -19.81
CA PHE A 110 5.14 -15.52 -19.07
C PHE A 110 4.63 -16.63 -19.98
N GLY A 111 3.73 -16.33 -20.93
CA GLY A 111 3.25 -17.25 -21.97
C GLY A 111 4.36 -17.92 -22.76
N ILE A 112 5.29 -17.13 -23.28
CA ILE A 112 6.43 -17.64 -24.04
C ILE A 112 7.27 -18.58 -23.18
N LEU A 113 7.56 -18.20 -21.94
CA LEU A 113 8.33 -19.03 -21.00
C LEU A 113 7.60 -20.35 -20.70
N MET A 114 6.31 -20.30 -20.40
CA MET A 114 5.53 -21.49 -20.07
C MET A 114 5.37 -22.44 -21.25
N ILE A 115 5.18 -21.92 -22.47
CA ILE A 115 5.14 -22.74 -23.69
C ILE A 115 6.49 -23.43 -23.88
N THR A 116 7.60 -22.70 -23.74
CA THR A 116 8.96 -23.26 -23.89
C THR A 116 9.20 -24.40 -22.91
N ILE A 117 8.90 -24.18 -21.63
CA ILE A 117 9.07 -25.21 -20.59
C ILE A 117 8.15 -26.40 -20.87
N THR A 118 6.88 -26.15 -21.19
CA THR A 118 5.88 -27.22 -21.42
C THR A 118 6.26 -28.11 -22.60
N VAL A 119 6.67 -27.51 -23.73
CA VAL A 119 7.08 -28.26 -24.92
C VAL A 119 8.33 -29.09 -24.63
N ASN A 120 9.35 -28.51 -23.99
CA ASN A 120 10.59 -29.24 -23.70
C ASN A 120 10.35 -30.41 -22.73
N VAL A 121 9.54 -30.19 -21.69
CA VAL A 121 9.17 -31.25 -20.75
C VAL A 121 8.32 -32.32 -21.43
N TRP A 122 7.40 -31.95 -22.33
CA TRP A 122 6.58 -32.91 -23.08
C TRP A 122 7.44 -33.80 -23.99
N LEU A 123 8.44 -33.22 -24.67
CA LEU A 123 9.38 -33.96 -25.49
C LEU A 123 10.18 -34.96 -24.65
N GLN A 124 10.78 -34.50 -23.54
CA GLN A 124 11.55 -35.35 -22.61
C GLN A 124 10.70 -36.46 -21.98
N TYR A 125 9.43 -36.17 -21.70
CA TYR A 125 8.50 -37.15 -21.14
C TYR A 125 8.12 -38.23 -22.17
N SER A 126 8.00 -37.85 -23.44
CA SER A 126 7.62 -38.76 -24.54
C SER A 126 8.75 -39.70 -24.95
N THR A 127 10.01 -39.38 -24.60
CA THR A 127 11.20 -40.22 -24.86
C THR A 127 11.52 -41.18 -23.72
N ILE A 128 10.76 -41.19 -22.62
CA ILE A 128 10.89 -42.21 -21.57
C ILE A 128 10.32 -43.52 -22.13
N ASP A 129 11.19 -44.37 -22.68
CA ASP A 129 10.84 -45.68 -23.19
C ASP A 129 10.22 -46.55 -22.08
N ASP A 130 9.15 -47.28 -22.41
CA ASP A 130 8.46 -48.19 -21.51
C ASP A 130 9.41 -49.34 -21.12
N LEU A 131 10.02 -49.23 -19.94
CA LEU A 131 10.73 -50.36 -19.32
C LEU A 131 9.70 -51.38 -18.79
N LEU A 132 9.14 -52.14 -19.73
CA LEU A 132 8.33 -53.33 -19.55
C LEU A 132 9.18 -54.40 -18.83
N GLY A 133 9.26 -54.35 -17.49
CA GLY A 133 10.16 -55.27 -16.80
C GLY A 133 10.07 -55.45 -15.29
N TYR A 134 9.19 -54.78 -14.54
CA TYR A 134 9.17 -54.97 -13.08
C TYR A 134 7.76 -54.95 -12.47
N GLY A 135 7.57 -55.76 -11.41
CA GLY A 135 6.28 -56.21 -10.87
C GLY A 135 5.27 -55.12 -10.43
N ILE A 136 4.05 -55.58 -10.13
CA ILE A 136 2.81 -54.80 -9.97
C ILE A 136 2.96 -53.56 -9.04
N LEU A 137 3.74 -53.64 -7.97
CA LEU A 137 3.90 -52.53 -7.01
C LEU A 137 4.75 -51.37 -7.57
N LEU A 138 5.85 -51.69 -8.28
CA LEU A 138 6.71 -50.70 -8.94
C LEU A 138 6.02 -50.08 -10.16
N PHE A 139 5.20 -50.87 -10.86
CA PHE A 139 4.35 -50.42 -11.95
C PHE A 139 3.33 -49.36 -11.51
N ILE A 140 2.64 -49.60 -10.37
CA ILE A 140 1.70 -48.62 -9.80
C ILE A 140 2.42 -47.33 -9.39
N GLN A 141 3.62 -47.44 -8.79
CA GLN A 141 4.40 -46.27 -8.37
C GLN A 141 4.89 -45.43 -9.55
N ASP A 142 5.36 -46.06 -10.64
CA ASP A 142 5.77 -45.36 -11.87
C ASP A 142 4.58 -44.64 -12.54
N HIS A 143 3.44 -45.31 -12.66
CA HIS A 143 2.22 -44.71 -13.23
C HIS A 143 1.67 -43.55 -12.39
N ILE A 144 1.74 -43.63 -11.05
CA ILE A 144 1.33 -42.53 -10.17
C ILE A 144 2.24 -41.32 -10.36
N ILE A 145 3.56 -41.52 -10.46
CA ILE A 145 4.52 -40.43 -10.71
C ILE A 145 4.29 -39.80 -12.08
N LYS A 146 4.10 -40.62 -13.12
CA LYS A 146 3.75 -40.19 -14.48
C LYS A 146 2.47 -39.35 -14.51
N LEU A 147 1.41 -39.82 -13.86
CA LEU A 147 0.13 -39.11 -13.76
C LEU A 147 0.29 -37.79 -12.97
N GLN A 148 1.07 -37.78 -11.89
CA GLN A 148 1.37 -36.58 -11.11
C GLN A 148 2.11 -35.54 -11.96
N MET A 149 3.09 -35.95 -12.77
CA MET A 149 3.82 -35.06 -13.68
C MET A 149 2.93 -34.48 -14.78
N PHE A 150 2.06 -35.30 -15.38
CA PHE A 150 1.08 -34.85 -16.34
C PHE A 150 0.14 -33.77 -15.74
N MET A 151 -0.36 -34.00 -14.53
CA MET A 151 -1.21 -33.04 -13.82
C MET A 151 -0.48 -31.72 -13.50
N LEU A 152 0.83 -31.77 -13.19
CA LEU A 152 1.64 -30.57 -12.94
C LEU A 152 1.78 -29.74 -14.22
N ILE A 153 2.10 -30.37 -15.35
CA ILE A 153 2.24 -29.69 -16.66
C ILE A 153 0.90 -29.06 -17.06
N CYS A 154 -0.21 -29.80 -16.94
CA CYS A 154 -1.54 -29.28 -17.27
C CYS A 154 -2.00 -28.15 -16.35
N SER A 155 -1.41 -27.98 -15.16
CA SER A 155 -1.75 -26.90 -14.22
C SER A 155 -1.12 -25.55 -14.60
N LEU A 156 0.00 -25.56 -15.33
CA LEU A 156 0.76 -24.37 -15.68
C LEU A 156 -0.07 -23.31 -16.43
N PRO A 157 -0.93 -23.68 -17.41
CA PRO A 157 -1.75 -22.71 -18.13
C PRO A 157 -2.90 -22.08 -17.30
N TRP A 158 -3.21 -22.59 -16.10
CA TRP A 158 -4.36 -22.08 -15.32
C TRP A 158 -4.18 -20.63 -14.84
N SER A 159 -2.93 -20.17 -14.73
CA SER A 159 -2.61 -18.77 -14.43
C SER A 159 -3.11 -17.80 -15.51
N PHE A 160 -3.12 -18.19 -16.79
CA PHE A 160 -3.71 -17.39 -17.88
C PHE A 160 -5.21 -17.22 -17.70
N SER A 161 -5.89 -18.26 -17.19
CA SER A 161 -7.32 -18.17 -16.90
C SER A 161 -7.62 -17.10 -15.86
N VAL A 162 -6.81 -16.96 -14.82
CA VAL A 162 -6.93 -15.86 -13.85
C VAL A 162 -6.69 -14.51 -14.52
N ALA A 163 -5.61 -14.37 -15.29
CA ALA A 163 -5.27 -13.12 -15.98
C ALA A 163 -6.40 -12.59 -16.87
N LEU A 164 -7.07 -13.47 -17.62
CA LEU A 164 -8.19 -13.12 -18.50
C LEU A 164 -9.41 -12.57 -17.75
N THR A 165 -9.57 -12.94 -16.47
CA THR A 165 -10.71 -12.47 -15.65
C THR A 165 -10.49 -11.14 -14.96
N ILE A 166 -9.24 -10.76 -14.71
CA ILE A 166 -8.90 -9.55 -13.95
C ILE A 166 -9.54 -8.28 -14.51
N PRO A 167 -9.55 -8.03 -15.85
CA PRO A 167 -10.21 -6.85 -16.41
C PRO A 167 -11.72 -6.81 -16.11
N ALA A 168 -12.40 -7.95 -16.21
CA ALA A 168 -13.84 -8.05 -15.94
C ALA A 168 -14.13 -7.88 -14.44
N SER A 169 -13.38 -8.56 -13.57
CA SER A 169 -13.55 -8.43 -12.12
C SER A 169 -13.28 -7.00 -11.64
N ARG A 170 -12.23 -6.34 -12.17
CA ARG A 170 -11.93 -4.93 -11.85
C ARG A 170 -13.07 -4.01 -12.23
N LYS A 171 -13.66 -4.16 -13.41
CA LYS A 171 -14.83 -3.37 -13.84
C LYS A 171 -16.03 -3.57 -12.92
N ILE A 172 -16.34 -4.82 -12.56
CA ILE A 172 -17.45 -5.14 -11.65
C ILE A 172 -17.24 -4.52 -10.26
N LEU A 173 -16.04 -4.71 -9.68
CA LEU A 173 -15.69 -4.17 -8.38
C LEU A 173 -15.71 -2.63 -8.38
N GLN A 174 -15.21 -2.01 -9.44
CA GLN A 174 -15.21 -0.55 -9.59
C GLN A 174 -16.63 0.02 -9.72
N HIS A 175 -17.49 -0.64 -10.49
CA HIS A 175 -18.89 -0.24 -10.63
C HIS A 175 -19.62 -0.31 -9.29
N ARG A 176 -19.55 -1.44 -8.60
CA ARG A 176 -20.18 -1.61 -7.27
C ARG A 176 -19.60 -0.65 -6.23
N TYR A 177 -18.29 -0.35 -6.30
CA TYR A 177 -17.68 0.66 -5.43
C TYR A 177 -18.31 2.04 -5.65
N LYS A 178 -18.47 2.47 -6.92
CA LYS A 178 -19.10 3.76 -7.23
C LYS A 178 -20.55 3.83 -6.75
N GLU A 179 -21.29 2.73 -6.88
CA GLU A 179 -22.67 2.63 -6.39
C GLU A 179 -22.76 2.77 -4.86
N LEU A 180 -21.96 1.99 -4.12
CA LEU A 180 -21.90 2.07 -2.66
C LEU A 180 -21.35 3.41 -2.16
N HIS A 181 -20.39 3.99 -2.86
CA HIS A 181 -19.86 5.32 -2.57
C HIS A 181 -20.95 6.38 -2.71
N ARG A 182 -21.74 6.34 -3.79
CA ARG A 182 -22.88 7.26 -3.99
C ARG A 182 -23.91 7.14 -2.85
N LEU A 183 -24.18 5.92 -2.36
CA LEU A 183 -25.08 5.69 -1.22
C LEU A 183 -24.48 6.16 0.11
N ALA A 184 -23.16 6.10 0.27
CA ALA A 184 -22.47 6.49 1.50
C ALA A 184 -22.16 7.99 1.58
N SER A 185 -22.24 8.72 0.47
CA SER A 185 -21.96 10.15 0.37
C SER A 185 -23.17 10.99 0.82
N SER A 186 -23.26 11.29 2.12
CA SER A 186 -24.10 12.40 2.62
C SER A 186 -23.35 13.73 2.47
N HIS A 187 -24.05 14.86 2.23
CA HIS A 187 -23.44 16.21 2.24
C HIS A 187 -22.45 16.37 3.41
N GLN A 188 -21.22 16.77 3.06
CA GLN A 188 -20.09 16.85 3.98
C GLN A 188 -20.09 18.21 4.67
N ASP A 189 -20.76 18.31 5.80
CA ASP A 189 -20.45 19.38 6.75
C ASP A 189 -19.15 19.02 7.50
N ILE A 190 -18.34 20.03 7.81
CA ILE A 190 -17.15 19.88 8.64
C ILE A 190 -17.58 19.34 10.01
N ASN A 191 -17.26 18.08 10.25
CA ASN A 191 -17.66 17.42 11.48
C ASN A 191 -16.44 16.83 12.18
N PHE A 192 -16.01 17.50 13.25
CA PHE A 192 -14.92 17.05 14.13
C PHE A 192 -15.30 15.82 14.99
N SER A 193 -16.48 15.23 14.80
CA SER A 193 -16.87 13.99 15.49
C SER A 193 -16.01 12.82 15.05
N ARG A 194 -15.07 12.46 15.93
CA ARG A 194 -14.26 11.26 15.80
C ARG A 194 -15.10 9.99 15.62
N LYS A 195 -16.25 9.88 16.28
CA LYS A 195 -17.14 8.72 16.14
C LYS A 195 -17.64 8.58 14.70
N ARG A 196 -18.01 9.71 14.06
CA ARG A 196 -18.43 9.75 12.65
C ARG A 196 -17.26 9.41 11.72
N LEU A 197 -16.08 10.04 11.91
CA LEU A 197 -14.89 9.75 11.11
C LEU A 197 -14.44 8.28 11.23
N LYS A 198 -14.47 7.70 12.43
CA LYS A 198 -14.16 6.28 12.64
C LYS A 198 -15.12 5.36 11.90
N ARG A 199 -16.43 5.63 11.99
CA ARG A 199 -17.45 4.88 11.23
C ARG A 199 -17.20 5.02 9.73
N TYR A 200 -16.85 6.20 9.26
CA TYR A 200 -16.54 6.47 7.85
C TYR A 200 -15.32 5.69 7.34
N VAL A 201 -14.16 5.84 8.01
CA VAL A 201 -12.93 5.10 7.70
C VAL A 201 -13.19 3.59 7.71
N THR A 202 -14.00 3.11 8.65
CA THR A 202 -14.35 1.68 8.75
C THR A 202 -15.21 1.21 7.57
N LYS A 203 -16.21 1.99 7.14
CA LYS A 203 -17.05 1.68 5.96
C LYS A 203 -16.21 1.55 4.70
N TYR A 204 -15.35 2.54 4.42
CA TYR A 204 -14.48 2.52 3.25
C TYR A 204 -13.40 1.45 3.34
N TRP A 205 -12.89 1.15 4.54
CA TRP A 205 -11.98 0.02 4.75
C TRP A 205 -12.64 -1.30 4.35
N MET A 206 -13.92 -1.52 4.69
CA MET A 206 -14.62 -2.73 4.28
C MET A 206 -14.74 -2.84 2.76
N MET A 207 -15.11 -1.74 2.09
CA MET A 207 -15.15 -1.69 0.63
C MET A 207 -13.77 -2.00 0.04
N ALA A 208 -12.71 -1.35 0.53
CA ALA A 208 -11.37 -1.52 -0.04
C ALA A 208 -10.78 -2.91 0.18
N GLU A 209 -10.92 -3.48 1.37
CA GLU A 209 -10.38 -4.82 1.68
C GLU A 209 -11.11 -5.91 0.88
N THR A 210 -12.44 -5.80 0.76
CA THR A 210 -13.26 -6.81 0.04
C THR A 210 -13.26 -6.61 -1.47
N GLY A 211 -13.10 -5.35 -1.92
CA GLY A 211 -12.97 -4.97 -3.32
C GLY A 211 -11.55 -4.99 -3.87
N ASN A 212 -10.56 -5.53 -3.14
CA ASN A 212 -9.19 -5.64 -3.64
C ASN A 212 -9.11 -6.76 -4.71
N PRO A 213 -8.66 -6.50 -5.94
CA PRO A 213 -8.55 -7.53 -6.97
C PRO A 213 -7.60 -8.67 -6.58
N GLN A 214 -6.55 -8.41 -5.80
CA GLN A 214 -5.69 -9.48 -5.28
C GLN A 214 -6.48 -10.44 -4.37
N PHE A 215 -7.38 -9.90 -3.54
CA PHE A 215 -8.20 -10.70 -2.65
C PHE A 215 -9.17 -11.57 -3.46
N ALA A 216 -9.77 -11.01 -4.52
CA ALA A 216 -10.61 -11.77 -5.44
C ALA A 216 -9.84 -12.92 -6.12
N VAL A 217 -8.61 -12.67 -6.57
CA VAL A 217 -7.75 -13.71 -7.15
C VAL A 217 -7.34 -14.75 -6.10
N ALA A 218 -6.92 -14.32 -4.91
CA ALA A 218 -6.49 -15.21 -3.84
C ALA A 218 -7.61 -16.15 -3.37
N CYS A 219 -8.86 -15.69 -3.39
CA CYS A 219 -10.05 -16.46 -3.04
C CYS A 219 -10.65 -17.24 -4.23
N SER A 220 -10.08 -17.14 -5.43
CA SER A 220 -10.59 -17.81 -6.63
C SER A 220 -10.41 -19.34 -6.57
N PRO A 221 -11.23 -20.13 -7.30
CA PRO A 221 -11.07 -21.58 -7.39
C PRO A 221 -9.69 -22.02 -7.88
N ILE A 222 -9.08 -21.25 -8.79
CA ILE A 222 -7.76 -21.56 -9.35
C ILE A 222 -6.67 -21.42 -8.29
N SER A 223 -6.69 -20.32 -7.52
CA SER A 223 -5.75 -20.11 -6.39
C SER A 223 -5.88 -21.22 -5.34
N SER A 224 -7.11 -21.61 -5.01
CA SER A 224 -7.37 -22.71 -4.08
C SER A 224 -6.89 -24.06 -4.62
N ALA A 225 -7.09 -24.35 -5.91
CA ALA A 225 -6.59 -25.57 -6.56
C ALA A 225 -5.05 -25.64 -6.52
N PHE A 226 -4.36 -24.54 -6.79
CA PHE A 226 -2.90 -24.46 -6.59
C PHE A 226 -2.50 -24.72 -5.14
N GLY A 227 -3.31 -24.32 -4.15
CA GLY A 227 -3.08 -24.67 -2.75
C GLY A 227 -3.14 -26.17 -2.47
N VAL A 228 -4.08 -26.89 -3.09
CA VAL A 228 -4.18 -28.36 -2.99
C VAL A 228 -2.99 -29.03 -3.68
N ILE A 229 -2.60 -28.57 -4.87
CA ILE A 229 -1.43 -29.08 -5.58
C ILE A 229 -0.15 -28.81 -4.77
N CYS A 230 0.02 -27.61 -4.22
CA CYS A 230 1.19 -27.29 -3.40
C CYS A 230 1.25 -28.14 -2.12
N LEU A 231 0.09 -28.51 -1.54
CA LEU A 231 0.02 -29.44 -0.41
C LEU A 231 0.48 -30.84 -0.83
N SER A 232 0.00 -31.37 -1.96
CA SER A 232 0.44 -32.68 -2.43
C SER A 232 1.93 -32.68 -2.77
N LEU A 233 2.45 -31.63 -3.40
CA LEU A 233 3.87 -31.45 -3.69
C LEU A 233 4.74 -31.47 -2.43
N ALA A 234 4.35 -30.70 -1.40
CA ALA A 234 5.08 -30.66 -0.15
C ALA A 234 5.06 -32.03 0.56
N CYS A 235 3.91 -32.72 0.57
CA CYS A 235 3.80 -34.07 1.12
C CYS A 235 4.65 -35.09 0.35
N SER A 236 4.62 -35.07 -0.99
CA SER A 236 5.44 -35.94 -1.84
C SER A 236 6.93 -35.72 -1.58
N LEU A 237 7.37 -34.47 -1.43
CA LEU A 237 8.77 -34.14 -1.14
C LEU A 237 9.19 -34.64 0.25
N VAL A 238 8.37 -34.43 1.28
CA VAL A 238 8.62 -34.94 2.64
C VAL A 238 8.69 -36.46 2.65
N TYR A 239 7.75 -37.13 1.97
CA TYR A 239 7.77 -38.59 1.83
C TYR A 239 9.05 -39.08 1.15
N PHE A 240 9.45 -38.46 0.04
CA PHE A 240 10.69 -38.78 -0.67
C PHE A 240 11.94 -38.67 0.23
N PHE A 241 12.02 -37.66 1.10
CA PHE A 241 13.12 -37.51 2.05
C PHE A 241 13.05 -38.47 3.25
N LEU A 242 11.84 -38.78 3.75
CA LEU A 242 11.65 -39.72 4.87
C LEU A 242 11.91 -41.18 4.46
N ASP A 243 11.35 -41.60 3.32
CA ASP A 243 11.55 -42.93 2.74
C ASP A 243 13.03 -43.13 2.36
N GLY A 244 13.64 -42.11 1.75
CA GLY A 244 15.08 -42.06 1.46
C GLY A 244 15.99 -41.94 2.68
N GLY A 245 15.44 -41.67 3.87
CA GLY A 245 16.16 -41.50 5.14
C GLY A 245 16.23 -42.77 6.00
N LEU A 246 15.19 -43.63 5.96
CA LEU A 246 15.14 -44.85 6.79
C LEU A 246 15.84 -46.06 6.15
N TYR A 247 15.89 -46.15 4.81
CA TYR A 247 16.55 -47.26 4.11
C TYR A 247 18.02 -46.99 3.71
N TYR A 248 18.51 -45.74 3.84
CA TYR A 248 19.68 -45.29 3.06
C TYR A 248 20.77 -44.54 3.85
N PHE A 249 20.53 -44.17 5.12
CA PHE A 249 21.55 -43.46 5.93
C PHE A 249 22.78 -44.34 6.23
N THR A 250 22.63 -45.67 6.19
CA THR A 250 23.70 -46.60 6.56
C THR A 250 24.50 -47.17 5.38
N TYR A 251 24.01 -47.08 4.13
CA TYR A 251 24.64 -47.80 3.00
C TYR A 251 25.12 -46.92 1.82
N VAL A 252 24.71 -45.65 1.74
CA VAL A 252 24.93 -44.82 0.53
C VAL A 252 25.37 -43.38 0.84
N SER A 253 26.35 -43.24 1.72
CA SER A 253 27.19 -42.04 1.69
C SER A 253 28.07 -42.01 0.42
N ASN A 254 28.35 -43.16 -0.21
CA ASN A 254 29.24 -43.25 -1.37
C ASN A 254 28.54 -43.20 -2.75
N SER A 255 27.42 -43.90 -2.99
CA SER A 255 26.90 -44.06 -4.37
C SER A 255 25.94 -42.98 -4.89
N ARG A 256 25.39 -42.09 -4.04
CA ARG A 256 24.58 -40.93 -4.49
C ARG A 256 25.41 -39.68 -4.79
N LEU A 257 26.56 -39.50 -4.14
CA LEU A 257 27.51 -38.44 -4.47
C LEU A 257 28.04 -38.64 -5.91
N GLU A 258 28.32 -39.89 -6.29
CA GLU A 258 28.73 -40.29 -7.64
C GLU A 258 27.68 -39.98 -8.74
N LYS A 259 26.37 -40.10 -8.47
CA LYS A 259 25.32 -39.79 -9.46
C LYS A 259 25.16 -38.29 -9.71
N PHE A 260 25.39 -37.44 -8.71
CA PHE A 260 25.37 -35.98 -8.88
C PHE A 260 26.67 -35.46 -9.50
N GLU A 261 27.80 -36.13 -9.29
CA GLU A 261 29.05 -35.87 -9.99
C GLU A 261 29.01 -36.27 -11.47
N LYS A 262 28.18 -37.26 -11.85
CA LYS A 262 27.91 -37.64 -13.26
C LYS A 262 27.00 -36.66 -14.03
N SER A 263 26.40 -35.69 -13.36
CA SER A 263 25.65 -34.60 -14.04
C SER A 263 26.64 -33.63 -14.69
N GLU A 264 26.32 -33.10 -15.87
CA GLU A 264 27.09 -32.01 -16.50
C GLU A 264 27.31 -30.81 -15.56
N TYR A 265 26.38 -30.60 -14.61
CA TYR A 265 26.41 -29.54 -13.62
C TYR A 265 27.27 -29.87 -12.37
N LYS A 266 27.81 -31.08 -12.23
CA LYS A 266 28.70 -31.54 -11.14
C LYS A 266 28.19 -31.14 -9.74
N TRP A 267 29.05 -30.53 -8.90
CA TRP A 267 28.73 -30.10 -7.52
C TRP A 267 27.55 -29.13 -7.41
N SER A 268 27.34 -28.30 -8.44
CA SER A 268 26.28 -27.28 -8.43
C SER A 268 24.88 -27.89 -8.45
N MET A 269 24.73 -29.10 -9.02
CA MET A 269 23.45 -29.81 -9.06
C MET A 269 22.89 -30.08 -7.66
N LYS A 270 23.77 -30.47 -6.71
CA LYS A 270 23.38 -30.72 -5.32
C LYS A 270 22.81 -29.46 -4.66
N LEU A 271 23.44 -28.32 -4.90
CA LEU A 271 22.98 -27.03 -4.36
C LEU A 271 21.65 -26.60 -4.98
N VAL A 272 21.49 -26.75 -6.30
CA VAL A 272 20.24 -26.45 -7.00
C VAL A 272 19.09 -27.27 -6.42
N VAL A 273 19.26 -28.59 -6.32
CA VAL A 273 18.22 -29.50 -5.79
C VAL A 273 17.87 -29.16 -4.35
N MET A 274 18.87 -28.91 -3.50
CA MET A 274 18.64 -28.52 -2.11
C MET A 274 17.83 -27.23 -2.01
N MET A 275 18.22 -26.20 -2.77
CA MET A 275 17.58 -24.89 -2.72
C MET A 275 16.16 -24.92 -3.28
N GLN A 276 15.94 -25.61 -4.40
CA GLN A 276 14.60 -25.75 -4.98
C GLN A 276 13.69 -26.58 -4.08
N SER A 277 14.22 -27.60 -3.40
CA SER A 277 13.46 -28.38 -2.40
C SER A 277 13.00 -27.50 -1.22
N VAL A 278 13.89 -26.68 -0.66
CA VAL A 278 13.53 -25.68 0.37
C VAL A 278 12.50 -24.70 -0.18
N GLY A 279 12.70 -24.25 -1.41
CA GLY A 279 11.80 -23.36 -2.13
C GLY A 279 10.40 -23.92 -2.32
N ILE A 280 10.25 -25.23 -2.57
CA ILE A 280 8.95 -25.91 -2.65
C ILE A 280 8.23 -25.85 -1.30
N ILE A 281 8.91 -26.22 -0.20
CA ILE A 281 8.29 -26.22 1.14
C ILE A 281 7.85 -24.80 1.54
N VAL A 282 8.75 -23.82 1.39
CA VAL A 282 8.46 -22.41 1.70
C VAL A 282 7.37 -21.87 0.78
N GLY A 283 7.46 -22.16 -0.51
CA GLY A 283 6.49 -21.76 -1.52
C GLY A 283 5.11 -22.36 -1.27
N SER A 284 5.00 -23.59 -0.76
CA SER A 284 3.70 -24.21 -0.52
C SER A 284 2.89 -23.55 0.62
N ILE A 285 3.52 -22.86 1.57
CA ILE A 285 2.86 -22.28 2.75
C ILE A 285 1.73 -21.31 2.35
N ALA A 286 2.01 -20.35 1.47
CA ALA A 286 1.05 -19.31 1.12
C ALA A 286 -0.15 -19.83 0.30
N PRO A 287 0.03 -20.62 -0.79
CA PRO A 287 -1.08 -21.26 -1.51
C PRO A 287 -1.96 -22.15 -0.62
N ILE A 288 -1.37 -22.95 0.29
CA ILE A 288 -2.14 -23.81 1.23
C ILE A 288 -3.05 -22.94 2.11
N LEU A 289 -2.51 -21.89 2.71
CA LEU A 289 -3.28 -21.01 3.59
C LEU A 289 -4.33 -20.19 2.84
N ARG A 290 -4.08 -19.83 1.57
CA ARG A 290 -5.09 -19.23 0.67
C ARG A 290 -6.24 -20.18 0.43
N CYS A 291 -5.96 -21.45 0.11
CA CYS A 291 -6.98 -22.48 -0.06
C CYS A 291 -7.86 -22.60 1.19
N LEU A 292 -7.24 -22.72 2.37
CA LEU A 292 -7.99 -22.77 3.64
C LEU A 292 -8.82 -21.50 3.90
N THR A 293 -8.29 -20.33 3.52
CA THR A 293 -8.99 -19.05 3.67
C THR A 293 -10.19 -18.96 2.73
N SER A 294 -10.05 -19.36 1.46
CA SER A 294 -11.14 -19.40 0.47
C SER A 294 -12.25 -20.38 0.91
N ILE A 295 -11.92 -21.53 1.48
CA ILE A 295 -12.94 -22.45 2.01
C ILE A 295 -13.67 -21.81 3.20
N SER A 296 -12.94 -21.10 4.08
CA SER A 296 -13.54 -20.37 5.21
C SER A 296 -14.30 -19.10 4.80
N HIS A 297 -14.18 -18.66 3.54
CA HIS A 297 -14.80 -17.46 2.99
C HIS A 297 -16.29 -17.64 2.75
N PHE A 298 -16.70 -18.86 2.40
CA PHE A 298 -18.10 -19.24 2.28
C PHE A 298 -18.61 -19.76 3.63
N ASP A 299 -19.83 -19.37 4.04
CA ASP A 299 -20.43 -19.85 5.28
C ASP A 299 -20.64 -21.37 5.20
N ILE A 300 -19.69 -22.13 5.76
CA ILE A 300 -19.70 -23.61 5.86
C ILE A 300 -20.96 -24.10 6.60
N SER A 301 -21.56 -23.26 7.46
CA SER A 301 -22.48 -23.71 8.50
C SER A 301 -23.98 -23.73 8.16
N LYS A 302 -24.45 -23.34 6.96
CA LYS A 302 -25.92 -23.19 6.74
C LYS A 302 -26.55 -23.74 5.45
N LYS A 303 -25.80 -24.20 4.44
CA LYS A 303 -26.42 -24.65 3.17
C LYS A 303 -25.67 -25.81 2.50
N TRP A 304 -25.56 -26.94 3.18
CA TRP A 304 -25.01 -28.16 2.57
C TRP A 304 -25.86 -28.68 1.38
N THR A 305 -27.14 -28.30 1.27
CA THR A 305 -28.09 -29.02 0.40
C THR A 305 -28.54 -28.32 -0.90
N LYS A 306 -28.35 -27.00 -1.09
CA LYS A 306 -28.83 -26.31 -2.33
C LYS A 306 -27.75 -25.66 -3.20
N ASN A 307 -26.59 -25.29 -2.65
CA ASN A 307 -25.56 -24.57 -3.42
C ASN A 307 -24.52 -25.49 -4.07
N HIS A 308 -24.39 -26.76 -3.66
CA HIS A 308 -23.36 -27.67 -4.19
C HIS A 308 -23.67 -28.23 -5.59
N LEU A 309 -24.93 -28.21 -6.04
CA LEU A 309 -25.28 -28.48 -7.45
C LEU A 309 -24.84 -27.35 -8.40
N ASN A 310 -24.57 -26.14 -7.88
CA ASN A 310 -24.00 -25.03 -8.65
C ASN A 310 -22.46 -25.09 -8.77
N VAL A 311 -21.78 -26.16 -8.31
CA VAL A 311 -20.31 -26.30 -8.44
C VAL A 311 -19.88 -26.31 -9.91
N PHE A 312 -20.71 -26.81 -10.82
CA PHE A 312 -20.46 -26.77 -12.27
C PHE A 312 -20.90 -25.46 -12.93
N ARG A 313 -21.57 -24.56 -12.22
CA ARG A 313 -21.97 -23.27 -12.76
C ARG A 313 -20.76 -22.35 -12.80
N VAL A 314 -20.34 -21.99 -14.01
CA VAL A 314 -19.29 -20.99 -14.23
C VAL A 314 -19.92 -19.60 -14.23
N GLU A 315 -19.39 -18.70 -13.42
CA GLU A 315 -19.88 -17.33 -13.32
C GLU A 315 -19.56 -16.55 -14.60
N LYS A 316 -20.50 -15.71 -15.06
CA LYS A 316 -20.38 -14.97 -16.32
C LYS A 316 -19.10 -14.12 -16.43
N TYR A 317 -18.56 -13.64 -15.30
CA TYR A 317 -17.35 -12.83 -15.31
C TYR A 317 -16.10 -13.58 -15.79
N TRP A 318 -16.09 -14.93 -15.71
CA TRP A 318 -14.96 -15.75 -16.18
C TRP A 318 -14.79 -15.72 -17.70
N THR A 319 -15.89 -15.64 -18.45
CA THR A 319 -15.90 -15.63 -19.93
C THR A 319 -16.09 -14.25 -20.53
N HIS A 320 -16.53 -13.28 -19.71
CA HIS A 320 -16.93 -11.95 -20.16
C HIS A 320 -15.88 -11.21 -21.01
N THR A 321 -14.60 -11.23 -20.62
CA THR A 321 -13.52 -10.56 -21.39
C THR A 321 -13.39 -11.16 -22.80
N LEU A 322 -13.42 -12.50 -22.90
CA LEU A 322 -13.31 -13.22 -24.16
C LEU A 322 -14.55 -12.97 -25.05
N GLU A 323 -15.73 -12.89 -24.45
CA GLU A 323 -16.97 -12.54 -25.16
C GLU A 323 -16.94 -11.11 -25.71
N ILE A 324 -16.39 -10.15 -24.98
CA ILE A 324 -16.17 -8.78 -25.49
C ILE A 324 -15.22 -8.81 -26.68
N TRP A 325 -14.08 -9.50 -26.56
CA TRP A 325 -13.11 -9.59 -27.66
C TRP A 325 -13.71 -10.23 -28.90
N LYS A 326 -14.60 -11.21 -28.71
CA LYS A 326 -15.36 -11.85 -29.78
C LYS A 326 -16.30 -10.88 -30.49
N ARG A 327 -16.96 -9.98 -29.77
CA ARG A 327 -17.88 -8.96 -30.32
C ARG A 327 -17.16 -7.76 -30.95
N ASN A 328 -15.97 -7.41 -30.47
CA ASN A 328 -15.21 -6.28 -30.98
C ASN A 328 -14.80 -6.50 -32.44
N HIS A 329 -15.09 -5.52 -33.29
CA HIS A 329 -14.65 -5.55 -34.69
C HIS A 329 -13.13 -5.36 -34.74
N VAL A 330 -12.45 -6.17 -35.55
CA VAL A 330 -11.03 -5.97 -35.83
C VAL A 330 -10.92 -4.75 -36.74
N GLY A 331 -10.57 -3.60 -36.17
CA GLY A 331 -10.16 -2.44 -36.95
C GLY A 331 -8.97 -2.86 -37.80
N SER A 332 -9.12 -2.89 -39.11
CA SER A 332 -8.03 -3.30 -39.99
C SER A 332 -8.05 -2.52 -41.29
N GLY A 333 -6.98 -1.73 -41.49
CA GLY A 333 -6.54 -1.19 -42.77
C GLY A 333 -6.05 -2.27 -43.74
N ILE A 334 -6.73 -3.42 -43.77
CA ILE A 334 -6.47 -4.53 -44.69
C ILE A 334 -7.41 -4.35 -45.90
N PRO A 335 -6.91 -4.32 -47.16
CA PRO A 335 -7.74 -3.96 -48.32
C PRO A 335 -8.77 -5.03 -48.73
N SER A 336 -8.49 -6.32 -48.47
CA SER A 336 -9.24 -7.45 -49.04
C SER A 336 -10.44 -7.92 -48.19
N ARG A 337 -11.63 -8.00 -48.81
CA ARG A 337 -12.89 -8.51 -48.19
C ARG A 337 -12.80 -10.00 -47.81
N HIS A 338 -12.11 -10.81 -48.62
CA HIS A 338 -11.91 -12.24 -48.34
C HIS A 338 -10.98 -12.48 -47.15
N CYS A 339 -9.87 -11.72 -47.05
CA CYS A 339 -8.95 -11.80 -45.93
C CYS A 339 -9.62 -11.38 -44.61
N LYS A 340 -10.47 -10.34 -44.64
CA LYS A 340 -11.27 -9.92 -43.48
C LYS A 340 -12.22 -11.02 -43.00
N LYS A 341 -12.90 -11.72 -43.92
CA LYS A 341 -13.82 -12.82 -43.59
C LYS A 341 -13.06 -14.01 -42.95
N LEU A 342 -11.91 -14.38 -43.51
CA LEU A 342 -11.08 -15.46 -43.01
C LEU A 342 -10.50 -15.14 -41.62
N LEU A 343 -9.93 -13.94 -41.44
CA LEU A 343 -9.40 -13.48 -40.14
C LEU A 343 -10.49 -13.46 -39.07
N HIS A 344 -11.69 -12.99 -39.41
CA HIS A 344 -12.82 -12.99 -38.50
C HIS A 344 -13.25 -14.43 -38.13
N HIS A 345 -13.23 -15.36 -39.07
CA HIS A 345 -13.55 -16.77 -38.82
C HIS A 345 -12.51 -17.43 -37.90
N ILE A 346 -11.22 -17.28 -38.19
CA ILE A 346 -10.10 -17.80 -37.38
C ILE A 346 -10.16 -17.20 -35.96
N LYS A 347 -10.33 -15.87 -35.85
CA LYS A 347 -10.51 -15.19 -34.56
C LYS A 347 -11.64 -15.80 -33.75
N ASN A 348 -12.80 -16.01 -34.37
CA ASN A 348 -13.96 -16.59 -33.67
C ASN A 348 -13.72 -18.04 -33.25
N MET A 349 -13.05 -18.85 -34.07
CA MET A 349 -12.66 -20.21 -33.69
C MET A 349 -11.73 -20.20 -32.47
N ILE A 350 -10.67 -19.39 -32.50
CA ILE A 350 -9.72 -19.27 -31.38
C ILE A 350 -10.44 -18.82 -30.11
N LEU A 351 -11.25 -17.77 -30.18
CA LEU A 351 -11.96 -17.25 -29.00
C LEU A 351 -13.01 -18.24 -28.47
N ASN A 352 -13.68 -19.00 -29.33
CA ASN A 352 -14.59 -20.07 -28.89
C ASN A 352 -13.82 -21.17 -28.14
N PHE A 353 -12.67 -21.58 -28.66
CA PHE A 353 -11.80 -22.53 -27.99
C PHE A 353 -11.32 -22.00 -26.63
N CYS A 354 -10.87 -20.73 -26.57
CA CYS A 354 -10.46 -20.10 -25.31
C CYS A 354 -11.62 -20.04 -24.29
N VAL A 355 -12.85 -19.75 -24.71
CA VAL A 355 -14.02 -19.75 -23.82
C VAL A 355 -14.30 -21.15 -23.28
N ALA A 356 -14.30 -22.17 -24.14
CA ALA A 356 -14.49 -23.56 -23.73
C ALA A 356 -13.39 -24.01 -22.76
N PHE A 357 -12.13 -23.69 -23.07
CA PHE A 357 -10.98 -23.99 -22.20
C PHE A 357 -11.08 -23.28 -20.84
N GLN A 358 -11.48 -22.01 -20.82
CA GLN A 358 -11.70 -21.25 -19.59
C GLN A 358 -12.76 -21.89 -18.69
N ILE A 359 -13.89 -22.31 -19.27
CA ILE A 359 -14.96 -23.02 -18.55
C ILE A 359 -14.43 -24.34 -17.98
N MET A 360 -13.72 -25.12 -18.79
CA MET A 360 -13.14 -26.40 -18.39
C MET A 360 -12.17 -26.22 -17.21
N VAL A 361 -11.24 -25.26 -17.28
CA VAL A 361 -10.27 -24.98 -16.21
C VAL A 361 -10.98 -24.61 -14.90
N VAL A 362 -11.98 -23.72 -14.96
CA VAL A 362 -12.73 -23.31 -13.76
C VAL A 362 -13.46 -24.49 -13.13
N VAL A 363 -14.09 -25.34 -13.93
CA VAL A 363 -14.78 -26.55 -13.46
C VAL A 363 -13.80 -27.52 -12.81
N ILE A 364 -12.66 -27.81 -13.44
CA ILE A 364 -11.62 -28.68 -12.88
C ILE A 364 -11.13 -28.12 -11.54
N CYS A 365 -10.82 -26.83 -11.47
CA CYS A 365 -10.35 -26.20 -10.24
C CYS A 365 -11.39 -26.24 -9.13
N LYS A 366 -12.67 -25.98 -9.43
CA LYS A 366 -13.77 -26.11 -8.46
C LYS A 366 -13.91 -27.55 -7.95
N THR A 367 -13.77 -28.55 -8.82
CA THR A 367 -13.79 -29.97 -8.44
C THR A 367 -12.63 -30.33 -7.52
N ILE A 368 -11.40 -29.89 -7.82
CA ILE A 368 -10.23 -30.10 -6.95
C ILE A 368 -10.47 -29.48 -5.55
N CYS A 369 -11.11 -28.32 -5.48
CA CYS A 369 -11.43 -27.64 -4.23
C CYS A 369 -12.48 -28.37 -3.37
N LEU A 370 -13.24 -29.33 -3.93
CA LEU A 370 -14.15 -30.16 -3.13
C LEU A 370 -13.39 -31.07 -2.17
N ILE A 371 -12.18 -31.53 -2.55
CA ILE A 371 -11.36 -32.43 -1.74
C ILE A 371 -11.11 -31.84 -0.33
N PRO A 372 -10.42 -30.67 -0.18
CA PRO A 372 -10.16 -30.09 1.14
C PRO A 372 -11.44 -29.65 1.87
N THR A 373 -12.49 -29.26 1.13
CA THR A 373 -13.77 -28.89 1.70
C THR A 373 -14.43 -30.09 2.39
N SER A 374 -14.48 -31.23 1.73
CA SER A 374 -15.00 -32.49 2.27
C SER A 374 -14.19 -32.95 3.49
N PHE A 375 -12.85 -32.86 3.43
CA PHE A 375 -12.00 -33.18 4.58
C PHE A 375 -12.25 -32.27 5.79
N LEU A 376 -12.42 -30.96 5.60
CA LEU A 376 -12.71 -30.02 6.70
C LEU A 376 -14.09 -30.25 7.30
N ILE A 377 -15.09 -30.60 6.48
CA ILE A 377 -16.42 -30.97 6.97
C ILE A 377 -16.35 -32.27 7.77
N LEU A 378 -15.69 -33.31 7.24
CA LEU A 378 -15.49 -34.57 7.94
C LEU A 378 -14.77 -34.34 9.28
N PHE A 379 -13.68 -33.57 9.28
CA PHE A 379 -12.95 -33.20 10.48
C PHE A 379 -13.81 -32.42 11.47
N SER A 380 -14.64 -31.49 11.00
CA SER A 380 -15.58 -30.74 11.86
C SER A 380 -16.66 -31.65 12.45
N CYS A 381 -17.19 -32.60 11.68
CA CYS A 381 -18.13 -33.62 12.15
C CYS A 381 -17.47 -34.54 13.18
N CYS A 382 -16.26 -35.01 12.91
CA CYS A 382 -15.46 -35.81 13.85
C CYS A 382 -15.15 -35.01 15.13
N CYS A 383 -14.77 -33.74 15.03
CA CYS A 383 -14.53 -32.87 16.19
C CYS A 383 -15.81 -32.57 16.98
N TYR A 384 -16.94 -32.39 16.31
CA TYR A 384 -18.24 -32.24 16.96
C TYR A 384 -18.64 -33.53 17.69
N PHE A 385 -18.44 -34.67 17.04
CA PHE A 385 -18.68 -35.99 17.63
C PHE A 385 -17.73 -36.24 18.82
N CYS A 386 -16.44 -35.94 18.69
CA CYS A 386 -15.45 -36.03 19.78
C CYS A 386 -15.79 -35.07 20.93
N LYS A 387 -16.22 -33.83 20.65
CA LYS A 387 -16.71 -32.90 21.68
C LYS A 387 -18.00 -33.39 22.33
N SER A 388 -18.92 -33.97 21.57
CA SER A 388 -20.15 -34.57 22.09
C SER A 388 -19.85 -35.76 22.99
N LEU A 389 -18.87 -36.59 22.62
CA LEU A 389 -18.36 -37.69 23.45
C LEU A 389 -17.65 -37.15 24.70
N LEU A 390 -16.80 -36.11 24.59
CA LEU A 390 -16.17 -35.46 25.75
C LEU A 390 -17.19 -34.79 26.68
N LYS A 391 -18.27 -34.20 26.13
CA LYS A 391 -19.35 -33.59 26.92
C LYS A 391 -20.15 -34.65 27.70
N ARG A 392 -20.18 -35.89 27.22
CA ARG A 392 -20.79 -37.03 27.91
C ARG A 392 -20.01 -37.47 29.16
N PHE A 393 -18.77 -36.99 29.33
CA PHE A 393 -17.90 -37.27 30.49
C PHE A 393 -17.70 -36.08 31.44
N LYS A 394 -18.26 -34.90 31.15
CA LYS A 394 -18.22 -33.73 32.04
C LYS A 394 -19.57 -33.01 32.02
N GLU A 395 -20.34 -33.12 33.10
CA GLU A 395 -21.37 -32.15 33.42
C GLU A 395 -20.72 -30.93 34.06
N GLU A 396 -20.71 -29.80 33.36
CA GLU A 396 -20.64 -28.47 33.98
C GLU A 396 -21.25 -27.41 33.04
N PRO A 397 -21.74 -26.29 33.60
CA PRO A 397 -22.79 -25.46 33.02
C PRO A 397 -22.29 -24.58 31.88
N ASN A 398 -23.18 -24.37 30.91
CA ASN A 398 -22.92 -23.57 29.71
C ASN A 398 -22.71 -22.09 30.06
N ALA A 399 -21.46 -21.62 30.10
CA ALA A 399 -21.16 -20.20 29.94
C ALA A 399 -21.32 -19.83 28.46
N SER A 400 -22.49 -19.33 28.08
CA SER A 400 -22.74 -18.74 26.76
C SER A 400 -21.97 -17.42 26.64
N ASN A 401 -20.70 -17.48 26.22
CA ASN A 401 -19.96 -16.29 25.79
C ASN A 401 -20.41 -15.87 24.40
N THR A 402 -21.64 -15.36 24.32
CA THR A 402 -22.19 -14.66 23.15
C THR A 402 -21.96 -13.16 23.33
N ASN A 403 -20.69 -12.74 23.43
CA ASN A 403 -20.35 -11.34 23.16
C ASN A 403 -20.35 -11.12 21.64
N VAL A 404 -21.55 -11.17 21.06
CA VAL A 404 -21.85 -10.67 19.71
C VAL A 404 -21.76 -9.15 19.82
N ILE A 405 -20.68 -8.57 19.30
CA ILE A 405 -20.59 -7.12 19.13
C ILE A 405 -21.64 -6.74 18.06
N PRO A 406 -22.68 -5.96 18.40
CA PRO A 406 -23.79 -5.63 17.50
C PRO A 406 -23.38 -4.74 16.32
N ASP A 407 -22.16 -4.20 16.30
CA ASP A 407 -21.67 -3.31 15.24
C ASP A 407 -21.40 -4.01 13.89
N THR A 408 -21.33 -5.35 13.83
CA THR A 408 -20.89 -6.05 12.60
C THR A 408 -21.95 -5.99 11.49
N GLU A 409 -23.23 -5.86 11.83
CA GLU A 409 -24.34 -5.87 10.86
C GLU A 409 -24.39 -4.59 10.01
N GLU A 410 -24.10 -3.42 10.61
CA GLU A 410 -24.03 -2.14 9.88
C GLU A 410 -23.01 -2.20 8.73
N TYR A 411 -21.89 -2.89 8.93
CA TYR A 411 -20.80 -2.96 7.94
C TYR A 411 -20.99 -4.04 6.89
N THR A 412 -21.94 -4.97 7.05
CA THR A 412 -22.21 -6.02 6.05
C THR A 412 -22.70 -5.45 4.73
N GLY A 413 -23.42 -4.32 4.75
CA GLY A 413 -23.91 -3.64 3.54
C GLY A 413 -22.84 -2.94 2.71
N TYR A 414 -21.59 -2.87 3.21
CA TYR A 414 -20.48 -2.19 2.55
C TYR A 414 -19.40 -3.16 2.04
N VAL A 415 -19.75 -4.45 1.91
CA VAL A 415 -18.88 -5.51 1.39
C VAL A 415 -18.99 -5.56 -0.14
N LEU A 416 -17.86 -5.43 -0.83
CA LEU A 416 -17.75 -5.58 -2.28
C LEU A 416 -17.42 -7.02 -2.65
N GLN A 417 -18.22 -7.58 -3.55
CA GLN A 417 -18.02 -8.94 -4.08
C GLN A 417 -18.20 -8.93 -5.59
N THR A 418 -17.54 -9.86 -6.27
CA THR A 418 -17.75 -10.11 -7.72
C THR A 418 -19.03 -10.91 -7.97
N GLU A 419 -19.48 -11.70 -7.01
CA GLU A 419 -20.72 -12.46 -7.06
C GLU A 419 -21.82 -11.74 -6.26
N ALA A 420 -23.07 -11.75 -6.73
CA ALA A 420 -24.20 -11.11 -6.03
C ALA A 420 -24.79 -12.00 -4.92
N GLU A 421 -24.64 -13.33 -5.02
CA GLU A 421 -25.36 -14.31 -4.19
C GLU A 421 -24.50 -14.90 -3.07
N ALA A 422 -23.17 -14.81 -3.16
CA ALA A 422 -22.23 -15.44 -2.23
C ALA A 422 -21.88 -14.56 -1.02
N LYS A 423 -22.64 -14.65 0.07
CA LYS A 423 -22.37 -13.87 1.30
C LYS A 423 -21.02 -14.23 1.94
N LEU A 424 -20.16 -13.23 2.16
CA LEU A 424 -18.89 -13.36 2.87
C LEU A 424 -19.11 -13.88 4.29
N SER A 425 -18.27 -14.81 4.76
CA SER A 425 -18.39 -15.31 6.13
C SER A 425 -18.22 -14.19 7.16
N LYS A 426 -19.07 -14.21 8.19
CA LYS A 426 -19.02 -13.23 9.31
C LYS A 426 -17.63 -13.19 9.97
N LYS A 427 -16.90 -14.32 9.93
CA LYS A 427 -15.55 -14.47 10.49
C LYS A 427 -14.52 -13.61 9.77
N ILE A 428 -14.55 -13.54 8.44
CA ILE A 428 -13.61 -12.70 7.66
C ILE A 428 -13.92 -11.23 7.90
N LEU A 429 -15.19 -10.84 7.83
CA LEU A 429 -15.62 -9.45 8.09
C LEU A 429 -15.17 -8.97 9.48
N ARG A 430 -15.33 -9.82 10.51
CA ARG A 430 -14.87 -9.54 11.88
C ARG A 430 -13.35 -9.38 11.96
N LYS A 431 -12.57 -10.19 11.22
CA LYS A 431 -11.11 -10.05 11.16
C LYS A 431 -10.71 -8.72 10.51
N SER A 432 -11.33 -8.37 9.38
CA SER A 432 -11.09 -7.09 8.70
C SER A 432 -11.44 -5.89 9.58
N PHE A 433 -12.56 -5.95 10.30
CA PHE A 433 -12.98 -4.92 11.26
C PHE A 433 -11.98 -4.76 12.41
N LYS A 434 -11.55 -5.90 12.99
CA LYS A 434 -10.57 -5.91 14.08
C LYS A 434 -9.22 -5.35 13.61
N SER A 435 -8.84 -5.57 12.35
CA SER A 435 -7.60 -5.05 11.77
C SER A 435 -7.58 -3.52 11.75
N ILE A 436 -8.60 -2.87 11.17
CA ILE A 436 -8.64 -1.40 11.08
C ILE A 436 -8.83 -0.75 12.45
N THR A 437 -9.68 -1.34 13.30
CA THR A 437 -9.88 -0.84 14.67
C THR A 437 -8.59 -0.88 15.49
N ARG A 438 -7.79 -1.94 15.29
CA ARG A 438 -6.47 -2.05 15.91
C ARG A 438 -5.52 -0.96 15.40
N ILE A 439 -5.46 -0.69 14.10
CA ILE A 439 -4.60 0.39 13.55
C ILE A 439 -4.97 1.74 14.17
N ILE A 440 -6.27 2.06 14.25
CA ILE A 440 -6.77 3.29 14.88
C ILE A 440 -6.42 3.33 16.37
N HIS A 441 -6.45 2.19 17.06
CA HIS A 441 -6.09 2.11 18.47
C HIS A 441 -4.58 2.23 18.71
N GLU A 442 -3.74 1.50 17.96
CA GLU A 442 -2.27 1.55 18.07
C GLU A 442 -1.73 2.95 17.73
N SER A 443 -2.31 3.61 16.74
CA SER A 443 -1.95 4.99 16.37
C SER A 443 -2.38 6.03 17.40
N LYS A 444 -3.42 5.75 18.19
CA LYS A 444 -3.81 6.61 19.34
C LYS A 444 -2.74 6.63 20.43
N GLU A 445 -2.03 5.52 20.63
CA GLU A 445 -0.92 5.47 21.61
C GLU A 445 0.30 6.29 21.14
N LYS A 446 0.37 6.61 19.85
CA LYS A 446 1.40 7.45 19.22
C LYS A 446 0.93 8.90 19.02
N GLU A 447 0.14 9.39 19.96
CA GLU A 447 -0.38 10.76 19.94
C GLU A 447 0.76 11.79 20.04
N PRO A 448 0.73 12.89 19.26
CA PRO A 448 1.81 13.87 19.20
C PRO A 448 1.80 14.78 20.45
N ARG A 449 2.52 14.38 21.50
CA ARG A 449 2.46 15.05 22.81
C ARG A 449 3.05 16.45 22.78
N ASN A 450 4.16 16.64 22.08
CA ASN A 450 4.84 17.93 21.99
C ASN A 450 3.99 18.92 21.18
N LEU A 451 3.40 18.45 20.07
CA LEU A 451 2.48 19.25 19.28
C LEU A 451 1.28 19.72 20.10
N LEU A 452 0.71 18.86 20.95
CA LEU A 452 -0.43 19.24 21.78
C LEU A 452 -0.10 20.35 22.78
N GLU A 453 1.10 20.34 23.36
CA GLU A 453 1.59 21.43 24.22
C GLU A 453 1.62 22.76 23.45
N LEU A 454 2.15 22.75 22.22
CA LEU A 454 2.18 23.93 21.35
C LEU A 454 0.78 24.40 20.96
N LEU A 455 -0.11 23.50 20.54
CA LEU A 455 -1.48 23.86 20.12
C LEU A 455 -2.32 24.45 21.25
N ASN A 456 -2.00 24.16 22.52
CA ASN A 456 -2.68 24.77 23.66
C ASN A 456 -2.32 26.25 23.86
N LYS A 457 -1.20 26.73 23.29
CA LYS A 457 -0.84 28.16 23.31
C LYS A 457 -1.72 29.00 22.38
N SER A 458 -2.37 28.37 21.41
CA SER A 458 -3.22 29.05 20.45
C SER A 458 -4.51 29.55 21.10
N THR A 459 -4.75 30.86 21.05
CA THR A 459 -5.95 31.51 21.60
C THR A 459 -7.07 31.67 20.57
N GLY A 460 -6.77 31.40 19.29
CA GLY A 460 -7.74 31.51 18.21
C GLY A 460 -7.13 31.12 16.87
N PHE A 461 -7.33 31.98 15.86
CA PHE A 461 -6.74 31.85 14.52
C PHE A 461 -6.12 33.17 14.06
N TYR A 462 -5.83 34.09 14.99
CA TYR A 462 -5.39 35.44 14.67
C TYR A 462 -3.94 35.46 14.14
N GLY A 463 -3.12 34.50 14.56
CA GLY A 463 -1.78 34.29 14.02
C GLY A 463 -1.76 34.07 12.49
N VAL A 464 -2.86 33.59 11.89
CA VAL A 464 -2.96 33.44 10.43
C VAL A 464 -3.07 34.79 9.71
N ILE A 465 -3.43 35.87 10.42
CA ILE A 465 -3.39 37.24 9.89
C ILE A 465 -2.07 37.93 10.28
N GLU A 466 -1.55 37.67 11.49
CA GLU A 466 -0.36 38.37 12.01
C GLU A 466 0.96 37.98 11.31
N PHE A 467 1.06 36.81 10.67
CA PHE A 467 2.33 36.33 10.12
C PHE A 467 2.85 37.15 8.91
N ASP A 468 1.96 37.88 8.22
CA ASP A 468 2.28 38.64 7.02
C ASP A 468 1.47 39.95 6.96
N ASN A 469 2.09 41.02 6.49
CA ASN A 469 1.51 42.36 6.46
C ASN A 469 1.68 43.00 5.08
N GLU A 470 0.59 43.55 4.53
CA GLU A 470 0.57 44.23 3.23
C GLU A 470 1.47 45.48 3.18
N GLN A 471 1.84 46.05 4.33
CA GLN A 471 2.79 47.16 4.42
C GLN A 471 4.22 46.73 4.05
N VAL A 472 4.54 45.44 4.08
CA VAL A 472 5.84 44.92 3.66
C VAL A 472 5.79 44.64 2.16
N PRO A 473 6.50 45.42 1.32
CA PRO A 473 6.40 45.28 -0.12
C PRO A 473 7.07 43.98 -0.60
N PRO A 474 6.49 43.30 -1.60
CA PRO A 474 7.10 42.13 -2.21
C PRO A 474 8.44 42.48 -2.86
N LEU A 475 9.44 41.60 -2.76
CA LEU A 475 10.74 41.80 -3.42
C LEU A 475 10.68 41.63 -4.95
N HIS A 476 9.63 40.97 -5.47
CA HIS A 476 9.45 40.74 -6.89
C HIS A 476 7.95 40.57 -7.23
N PRO A 477 7.46 41.05 -8.39
CA PRO A 477 6.05 40.93 -8.79
C PRO A 477 5.53 39.48 -8.88
N GLU A 478 6.43 38.53 -9.16
CA GLU A 478 6.16 37.08 -9.17
C GLU A 478 6.14 36.46 -7.77
N GLU A 479 5.74 37.21 -6.73
CA GLU A 479 5.75 36.67 -5.38
C GLU A 479 4.79 35.47 -5.26
N ILE A 480 5.32 34.38 -4.71
CA ILE A 480 4.68 33.07 -4.78
C ILE A 480 3.74 32.91 -3.60
N HIS A 481 2.59 32.29 -3.86
CA HIS A 481 1.57 32.01 -2.85
C HIS A 481 2.16 31.18 -1.71
N ASN A 482 1.92 31.64 -0.47
CA ASN A 482 2.40 30.95 0.71
C ASN A 482 1.67 29.60 0.85
N CYS A 483 2.34 28.62 1.43
CA CYS A 483 1.71 27.37 1.84
C CYS A 483 1.92 27.16 3.34
N TRP A 484 1.05 26.36 3.97
CA TRP A 484 1.06 26.13 5.42
C TRP A 484 2.43 25.66 5.91
N SER A 485 3.04 24.71 5.18
CA SER A 485 4.37 24.20 5.55
C SER A 485 5.46 25.25 5.43
N LEU A 486 5.45 26.09 4.39
CA LEU A 486 6.45 27.11 4.17
C LEU A 486 6.45 28.17 5.27
N VAL A 487 5.27 28.67 5.63
CA VAL A 487 5.11 29.68 6.68
C VAL A 487 5.49 29.10 8.04
N ALA A 488 5.02 27.90 8.37
CA ALA A 488 5.33 27.26 9.66
C ALA A 488 6.84 27.01 9.83
N VAL A 489 7.50 26.51 8.79
CA VAL A 489 8.95 26.26 8.79
C VAL A 489 9.73 27.57 8.92
N THR A 490 9.30 28.62 8.24
CA THR A 490 9.95 29.93 8.29
C THR A 490 9.83 30.58 9.66
N LEU A 491 8.63 30.59 10.25
CA LEU A 491 8.42 31.06 11.63
C LEU A 491 9.27 30.27 12.63
N THR A 492 9.38 28.95 12.45
CA THR A 492 10.22 28.09 13.30
C THR A 492 11.69 28.46 13.16
N ALA A 493 12.18 28.70 11.94
CA ALA A 493 13.55 29.11 11.71
C ALA A 493 13.86 30.48 12.37
N ILE A 494 12.91 31.43 12.32
CA ILE A 494 13.04 32.73 12.99
C ILE A 494 13.08 32.53 14.51
N ALA A 495 12.14 31.78 15.09
CA ALA A 495 12.13 31.49 16.53
C ALA A 495 13.44 30.84 17.01
N LEU A 496 14.00 29.92 16.21
CA LEU A 496 15.27 29.26 16.48
C LEU A 496 16.50 30.13 16.23
N SER A 497 16.36 31.34 15.68
CA SER A 497 17.46 32.28 15.51
C SER A 497 17.59 33.27 16.67
N LEU A 498 16.55 33.39 17.51
CA LEU A 498 16.49 34.37 18.59
C LEU A 498 17.58 34.10 19.65
N PRO A 499 18.12 35.17 20.28
CA PRO A 499 19.10 35.05 21.34
C PRO A 499 18.42 34.70 22.68
N ASN A 500 19.21 34.26 23.65
CA ASN A 500 18.79 34.04 25.05
C ASN A 500 17.61 33.08 25.29
N ILE A 501 17.17 32.31 24.29
CA ILE A 501 16.13 31.29 24.45
C ILE A 501 16.69 30.05 25.15
N GLU A 502 15.98 29.56 26.17
CA GLU A 502 16.38 28.34 26.86
C GLU A 502 16.43 27.17 25.86
N ASN A 503 17.55 26.44 25.84
CA ASN A 503 17.74 25.29 24.93
C ASN A 503 16.61 24.24 25.06
N GLY A 504 16.01 24.11 26.24
CA GLY A 504 14.83 23.27 26.46
C GLY A 504 13.59 23.71 25.67
N GLN A 505 13.35 25.02 25.55
CA GLN A 505 12.22 25.57 24.80
C GLN A 505 12.40 25.42 23.29
N ALA A 506 13.59 25.76 22.77
CA ALA A 506 13.91 25.59 21.36
C ALA A 506 13.77 24.12 20.91
N LYS A 507 14.25 23.18 21.73
CA LYS A 507 14.08 21.73 21.50
C LYS A 507 12.62 21.29 21.55
N ARG A 508 11.83 21.82 22.48
CA ARG A 508 10.38 21.54 22.54
C ARG A 508 9.68 22.02 21.28
N LEU A 509 9.93 23.26 20.83
CA LEU A 509 9.35 23.80 19.59
C LEU A 509 9.73 22.94 18.38
N LEU A 510 11.00 22.55 18.24
CA LEU A 510 11.45 21.65 17.18
C LEU A 510 10.71 20.30 17.20
N ALA A 511 10.55 19.68 18.37
CA ALA A 511 9.82 18.42 18.51
C ALA A 511 8.33 18.58 18.15
N SER A 512 7.67 19.66 18.61
CA SER A 512 6.30 20.00 18.26
C SER A 512 6.12 20.21 16.76
N MET A 513 7.07 20.88 16.12
CA MET A 513 7.05 21.17 14.69
C MET A 513 7.31 19.93 13.83
N SER A 514 8.20 19.04 14.27
CA SER A 514 8.44 17.74 13.63
C SER A 514 7.16 16.90 13.58
N GLU A 515 6.40 16.88 14.69
CA GLU A 515 5.09 16.23 14.78
C GLU A 515 4.03 16.97 13.93
N GLY A 516 4.00 18.31 13.97
CA GLY A 516 3.03 19.14 13.27
C GLY A 516 3.15 19.08 11.75
N ILE A 517 4.36 19.15 11.22
CA ILE A 517 4.64 19.12 9.78
C ILE A 517 4.22 17.78 9.15
N GLU A 518 4.24 16.67 9.90
CA GLU A 518 3.69 15.38 9.44
C GLU A 518 2.21 15.53 9.03
N PHE A 519 1.40 16.19 9.85
CA PHE A 519 -0.02 16.45 9.55
C PHE A 519 -0.20 17.49 8.45
N VAL A 520 0.56 18.59 8.47
CA VAL A 520 0.49 19.63 7.43
C VAL A 520 0.77 19.02 6.06
N ARG A 521 1.81 18.17 5.96
CA ARG A 521 2.12 17.44 4.72
C ARG A 521 0.95 16.58 4.25
N HIS A 522 0.30 15.84 5.15
CA HIS A 522 -0.88 15.05 4.79
C HIS A 522 -2.03 15.88 4.24
N ILE A 523 -2.21 17.10 4.76
CA ILE A 523 -3.26 18.05 4.35
C ILE A 523 -2.92 18.66 2.99
N GLU A 524 -1.72 19.22 2.83
CA GLU A 524 -1.27 19.85 1.60
C GLU A 524 -1.18 18.84 0.43
N GLU A 525 -0.75 17.60 0.67
CA GLU A 525 -0.78 16.53 -0.34
C GLU A 525 -2.18 16.19 -0.84
N SER A 526 -3.20 16.33 0.03
CA SER A 526 -4.57 15.99 -0.31
C SER A 526 -5.36 17.15 -0.93
N LEU A 527 -5.07 18.39 -0.53
CA LEU A 527 -5.85 19.57 -0.92
C LEU A 527 -5.13 20.50 -1.91
N ASN A 528 -3.80 20.64 -1.82
CA ASN A 528 -3.05 21.64 -2.58
C ASN A 528 -2.39 21.00 -3.81
N THR A 529 -3.21 20.69 -4.83
CA THR A 529 -2.74 20.08 -6.09
C THR A 529 -2.23 21.11 -7.12
N ASN A 530 -2.35 22.41 -6.84
CA ASN A 530 -1.83 23.49 -7.67
C ASN A 530 -0.30 23.39 -7.84
N GLY A 531 0.18 23.50 -9.08
CA GLY A 531 1.61 23.40 -9.42
C GLY A 531 2.51 24.38 -8.67
N GLU A 532 2.08 25.61 -8.38
CA GLU A 532 2.88 26.57 -7.60
C GLU A 532 2.94 26.19 -6.10
N LEU A 533 1.83 25.76 -5.50
CA LEU A 533 1.80 25.28 -4.11
C LEU A 533 2.62 23.99 -3.92
N VAL A 534 2.65 23.13 -4.95
CA VAL A 534 3.53 21.95 -4.95
C VAL A 534 5.01 22.36 -4.92
N LYS A 535 5.39 23.45 -5.59
CA LYS A 535 6.76 24.00 -5.53
C LYS A 535 7.05 24.59 -4.16
N ALA A 536 6.11 25.36 -3.59
CA ALA A 536 6.24 25.93 -2.24
C ALA A 536 6.43 24.84 -1.18
N ARG A 537 5.62 23.78 -1.21
CA ARG A 537 5.77 22.62 -0.32
C ARG A 537 7.11 21.92 -0.49
N LYS A 538 7.62 21.77 -1.71
CA LYS A 538 8.95 21.18 -1.96
C LYS A 538 10.07 22.06 -1.40
N ALA A 539 9.93 23.38 -1.50
CA ALA A 539 10.86 24.32 -0.87
C ALA A 539 10.80 24.20 0.66
N ALA A 540 9.60 24.18 1.23
CA ALA A 540 9.40 23.99 2.67
C ALA A 540 10.01 22.69 3.20
N GLY A 541 9.82 21.56 2.50
CA GLY A 541 10.41 20.28 2.90
C GLY A 541 11.95 20.26 2.85
N HIS A 542 12.54 20.96 1.87
CA HIS A 542 13.99 21.12 1.79
C HIS A 542 14.51 21.95 2.97
N VAL A 543 13.92 23.13 3.19
CA VAL A 543 14.31 24.02 4.29
C VAL A 543 14.08 23.37 5.65
N TRP A 544 12.97 22.65 5.82
CA TRP A 544 12.67 21.95 7.07
C TRP A 544 13.76 20.95 7.45
N THR A 545 14.30 20.21 6.48
CA THR A 545 15.39 19.26 6.73
C THR A 545 16.64 19.99 7.24
N ASP A 546 16.97 21.15 6.66
CA ASP A 546 18.10 21.97 7.11
C ASP A 546 17.88 22.53 8.54
N VAL A 547 16.66 22.96 8.84
CA VAL A 547 16.28 23.53 10.14
C VAL A 547 16.27 22.45 11.23
N GLU A 548 15.61 21.31 10.97
CA GLU A 548 15.44 20.22 11.93
C GLU A 548 16.76 19.53 12.26
N VAL A 549 17.59 19.24 11.25
CA VAL A 549 18.79 18.42 11.43
C VAL A 549 20.02 19.27 11.76
N TYR A 550 20.17 20.42 11.09
CA TYR A 550 21.40 21.22 11.16
C TYR A 550 21.23 22.57 11.86
N CYS A 551 19.99 22.95 12.24
CA CYS A 551 19.68 24.30 12.72
C CYS A 551 20.15 25.38 11.72
N ARG A 552 19.95 25.11 10.42
CA ARG A 552 20.34 25.98 9.32
C ARG A 552 19.16 26.36 8.46
N TRP A 553 19.26 27.50 7.79
CA TRP A 553 18.32 27.94 6.78
C TRP A 553 19.09 28.31 5.50
N LEU A 554 18.91 27.56 4.41
CA LEU A 554 19.65 27.78 3.15
C LEU A 554 21.18 27.92 3.34
N GLN A 555 21.77 27.01 4.12
CA GLN A 555 23.19 26.99 4.53
C GLN A 555 23.61 28.05 5.58
N ILE A 556 22.71 28.93 5.99
CA ILE A 556 22.98 29.93 7.04
C ILE A 556 22.74 29.29 8.41
N ASP A 557 23.73 29.34 9.31
CA ASP A 557 23.58 28.93 10.70
C ASP A 557 22.71 29.97 11.45
N LEU A 558 21.50 29.53 11.85
CA LEU A 558 20.50 30.38 12.49
C LEU A 558 20.98 30.94 13.83
N GLN A 559 21.84 30.21 14.55
CA GLN A 559 22.36 30.60 15.86
C GLN A 559 23.66 31.43 15.78
N SER A 560 24.20 31.63 14.57
CA SER A 560 25.50 32.28 14.40
C SER A 560 25.55 33.74 14.86
N LYS A 561 24.44 34.48 14.73
CA LYS A 561 24.33 35.88 15.16
C LYS A 561 24.03 36.00 16.65
N ALA A 562 23.13 35.17 17.17
CA ALA A 562 22.86 35.08 18.59
C ALA A 562 24.15 34.78 19.39
N ARG A 563 24.98 33.83 18.94
CA ARG A 563 26.29 33.53 19.56
C ARG A 563 27.29 34.70 19.53
N LYS A 564 27.09 35.68 18.64
CA LYS A 564 27.90 36.90 18.55
C LYS A 564 27.34 38.05 19.41
N GLY A 565 26.34 37.78 20.25
CA GLY A 565 25.74 38.77 21.14
C GLY A 565 24.83 39.76 20.44
N LYS A 566 24.28 39.40 19.27
CA LYS A 566 23.31 40.25 18.55
C LYS A 566 21.93 40.20 19.19
N THR A 567 21.23 41.33 19.20
CA THR A 567 19.86 41.45 19.75
C THR A 567 18.84 40.80 18.82
N SER A 568 17.64 40.51 19.32
CA SER A 568 16.53 40.00 18.50
C SER A 568 16.18 40.93 17.33
N GLU A 569 16.24 42.24 17.54
CA GLU A 569 16.04 43.26 16.48
C GLU A 569 17.06 43.11 15.35
N GLU A 570 18.35 43.08 15.71
CA GLU A 570 19.45 42.93 14.74
C GLU A 570 19.37 41.60 13.98
N ILE A 571 18.89 40.54 14.63
CA ILE A 571 18.73 39.21 14.03
C ILE A 571 17.58 39.20 13.03
N LEU A 572 16.42 39.77 13.37
CA LEU A 572 15.28 39.87 12.46
C LEU A 572 15.63 40.67 11.21
N GLN A 573 16.30 41.82 11.38
CA GLN A 573 16.76 42.63 10.27
C GLN A 573 17.75 41.86 9.39
N TRP A 574 18.73 41.20 10.01
CA TRP A 574 19.72 40.39 9.30
C TRP A 574 19.11 39.23 8.50
N LEU A 575 18.13 38.51 9.05
CA LEU A 575 17.43 37.45 8.33
C LEU A 575 16.70 37.99 7.10
N GLY A 576 16.03 39.15 7.25
CA GLY A 576 15.38 39.83 6.14
C GLY A 576 16.36 40.25 5.05
N ASP A 577 17.48 40.86 5.43
CA ASP A 577 18.51 41.33 4.49
C ASP A 577 19.18 40.18 3.72
N GLU A 578 19.53 39.09 4.41
CA GLU A 578 20.16 37.93 3.76
C GLU A 578 19.17 37.21 2.85
N ALA A 579 17.90 37.15 3.24
CA ALA A 579 16.82 36.65 2.39
C ALA A 579 16.65 37.51 1.12
N ALA A 580 16.62 38.84 1.26
CA ALA A 580 16.55 39.75 0.12
C ALA A 580 17.74 39.59 -0.84
N LYS A 581 18.94 39.45 -0.29
CA LYS A 581 20.17 39.18 -1.05
C LYS A 581 20.09 37.86 -1.83
N ILE A 582 19.58 36.78 -1.23
CA ILE A 582 19.38 35.51 -1.93
C ILE A 582 18.39 35.66 -3.09
N VAL A 583 17.27 36.35 -2.88
CA VAL A 583 16.26 36.62 -3.91
C VAL A 583 16.89 37.35 -5.11
N ILE A 584 17.64 38.42 -4.86
CA ILE A 584 18.33 39.20 -5.89
C ILE A 584 19.36 38.33 -6.65
N GLN A 585 20.17 37.56 -5.92
CA GLN A 585 21.18 36.68 -6.53
C GLN A 585 20.57 35.60 -7.41
N VAL A 586 19.47 34.98 -6.98
CA VAL A 586 18.78 33.97 -7.78
C VAL A 586 18.25 34.57 -9.07
N LYS A 587 17.68 35.78 -9.03
CA LYS A 587 17.14 36.46 -10.21
C LYS A 587 18.22 36.92 -11.18
N ALA A 588 19.40 37.30 -10.69
CA ALA A 588 20.53 37.70 -11.54
C ALA A 588 21.14 36.54 -12.35
N ARG A 589 20.92 35.28 -11.93
CA ARG A 589 21.54 34.10 -12.56
C ARG A 589 20.69 33.55 -13.71
N LYS A 590 21.24 33.54 -14.93
CA LYS A 590 20.58 33.00 -16.15
C LYS A 590 20.67 31.46 -16.32
N ASN A 591 21.64 30.78 -15.68
CA ASN A 591 22.05 29.40 -16.05
C ASN A 591 22.08 28.35 -14.92
N VAL A 592 21.40 28.54 -13.79
CA VAL A 592 21.36 27.51 -12.71
C VAL A 592 20.28 26.47 -13.00
N SER A 593 20.48 25.23 -12.52
CA SER A 593 19.42 24.21 -12.42
C SER A 593 18.11 24.87 -11.91
N LEU A 594 17.12 24.93 -12.81
CA LEU A 594 15.89 25.71 -12.67
C LEU A 594 15.11 25.36 -11.38
N ASP A 595 15.22 24.12 -10.91
CA ASP A 595 14.47 23.64 -9.75
C ASP A 595 15.10 24.07 -8.41
N HIS A 596 16.40 23.88 -8.21
CA HIS A 596 17.09 24.30 -6.97
C HIS A 596 17.05 25.82 -6.77
N SER A 597 17.33 26.57 -7.83
CA SER A 597 17.30 28.04 -7.81
C SER A 597 15.92 28.57 -7.39
N ARG A 598 14.85 27.95 -7.90
CA ARG A 598 13.48 28.37 -7.62
C ARG A 598 13.00 28.02 -6.21
N ARG A 599 13.45 26.90 -5.63
CA ARG A 599 13.15 26.57 -4.22
C ARG A 599 13.78 27.58 -3.25
N ASN A 600 15.03 27.95 -3.50
CA ASN A 600 15.73 28.94 -2.68
C ASN A 600 15.06 30.31 -2.80
N PHE A 601 14.61 30.70 -4.00
CA PHE A 601 13.82 31.91 -4.20
C PHE A 601 12.54 31.92 -3.35
N ILE A 602 11.74 30.84 -3.40
CA ILE A 602 10.49 30.75 -2.62
C ILE A 602 10.77 30.87 -1.11
N ALA A 603 11.74 30.11 -0.61
CA ALA A 603 12.10 30.11 0.80
C ALA A 603 12.60 31.50 1.26
N ALA A 604 13.43 32.14 0.44
CA ALA A 604 13.96 33.47 0.73
C ALA A 604 12.87 34.56 0.69
N SER A 605 11.96 34.53 -0.28
CA SER A 605 10.82 35.47 -0.30
C SER A 605 9.96 35.35 0.96
N SER A 606 9.66 34.12 1.42
CA SER A 606 8.89 33.91 2.64
C SER A 606 9.63 34.38 3.89
N MET A 607 10.93 34.07 4.02
CA MET A 607 11.77 34.55 5.14
C MET A 607 11.81 36.07 5.20
N TYR A 608 12.00 36.75 4.07
CA TYR A 608 11.99 38.21 4.00
C TYR A 608 10.65 38.78 4.49
N ARG A 609 9.52 38.32 3.95
CA ARG A 609 8.20 38.87 4.32
C ARG A 609 7.88 38.68 5.79
N ILE A 610 8.12 37.48 6.32
CA ILE A 610 7.76 37.14 7.69
C ILE A 610 8.69 37.86 8.68
N SER A 611 10.01 37.88 8.44
CA SER A 611 10.95 38.59 9.32
C SER A 611 10.67 40.10 9.39
N GLN A 612 10.41 40.73 8.24
CA GLN A 612 10.07 42.16 8.17
C GLN A 612 8.69 42.45 8.79
N THR A 613 7.72 41.55 8.65
CA THR A 613 6.42 41.70 9.31
C THR A 613 6.54 41.66 10.83
N ILE A 614 7.31 40.70 11.36
CA ILE A 614 7.56 40.59 12.80
C ILE A 614 8.33 41.82 13.30
N LEU A 615 9.35 42.27 12.57
CA LEU A 615 10.12 43.46 12.91
C LEU A 615 9.23 44.71 12.96
N LEU A 616 8.37 44.89 11.95
CA LEU A 616 7.40 45.99 11.90
C LEU A 616 6.40 45.93 13.06
N HIS A 617 5.94 44.74 13.44
CA HIS A 617 5.07 44.56 14.59
C HIS A 617 5.77 44.96 15.91
N CYS A 618 7.02 44.55 16.11
CA CYS A 618 7.79 44.90 17.31
C CYS A 618 8.05 46.41 17.41
N ASN A 619 8.36 47.06 16.28
CA ASN A 619 8.59 48.50 16.21
C ASN A 619 7.34 49.35 16.48
N GLN A 620 6.13 48.78 16.35
CA GLN A 620 4.87 49.46 16.66
C GLN A 620 4.52 49.39 18.16
N GLN A 621 5.22 48.58 18.95
CA GLN A 621 5.01 48.50 20.38
C GLN A 621 5.73 49.64 21.11
N GLU A 622 5.23 50.05 22.28
CA GLU A 622 5.86 51.11 23.09
C GLU A 622 7.28 50.75 23.54
N ASN A 623 7.52 49.46 23.82
CA ASN A 623 8.83 48.93 24.19
C ASN A 623 9.15 47.70 23.34
N TRP A 624 10.44 47.53 23.00
CA TRP A 624 10.90 46.32 22.33
C TRP A 624 10.66 45.09 23.22
N PRO A 625 10.03 44.01 22.71
CA PRO A 625 9.72 42.82 23.50
C PRO A 625 11.01 42.10 23.92
N THR A 626 10.97 41.45 25.08
CA THR A 626 12.07 40.55 25.47
C THR A 626 12.18 39.37 24.51
N ASP A 627 13.37 38.75 24.43
CA ASP A 627 13.58 37.60 23.53
C ASP A 627 12.60 36.46 23.80
N GLU A 628 12.27 36.24 25.08
CA GLU A 628 11.29 35.25 25.54
C GLU A 628 9.86 35.61 25.10
N GLU A 629 9.44 36.87 25.28
CA GLU A 629 8.11 37.34 24.82
C GLU A 629 7.97 37.23 23.31
N LEU A 630 9.03 37.55 22.56
CA LEU A 630 9.05 37.42 21.10
C LEU A 630 9.00 35.94 20.68
N PHE A 631 9.71 35.05 21.37
CA PHE A 631 9.65 33.60 21.11
C PHE A 631 8.26 33.03 21.38
N GLU A 632 7.63 33.44 22.48
CA GLU A 632 6.25 33.05 22.83
C GLU A 632 5.25 33.60 21.82
N PHE A 633 5.41 34.84 21.37
CA PHE A 633 4.60 35.44 20.30
C PHE A 633 4.68 34.63 19.01
N ILE A 634 5.89 34.31 18.53
CA ILE A 634 6.07 33.49 17.32
C ILE A 634 5.51 32.08 17.52
N SER A 635 5.72 31.48 18.69
CA SER A 635 5.16 30.16 19.03
C SER A 635 3.63 30.16 19.00
N ALA A 636 2.99 31.24 19.46
CA ALA A 636 1.54 31.40 19.39
C ALA A 636 1.04 31.54 17.94
N ILE A 637 1.75 32.29 17.09
CA ILE A 637 1.44 32.39 15.65
C ILE A 637 1.51 31.00 14.99
N ILE A 638 2.56 30.23 15.27
CA ILE A 638 2.72 28.87 14.76
C ILE A 638 1.55 27.99 15.23
N ALA A 639 1.16 28.07 16.50
CA ALA A 639 0.07 27.29 17.06
C ALA A 639 -1.29 27.62 16.39
N ASP A 640 -1.60 28.91 16.19
CA ASP A 640 -2.79 29.38 15.47
C ASP A 640 -2.80 28.89 14.01
N LEU A 641 -1.65 28.97 13.34
CA LEU A 641 -1.46 28.51 11.96
C LEU A 641 -1.70 27.00 11.83
N LEU A 642 -1.13 26.21 12.73
CA LEU A 642 -1.33 24.76 12.77
C LEU A 642 -2.79 24.41 13.08
N CYS A 643 -3.43 25.10 14.03
CA CYS A 643 -4.87 24.94 14.31
C CYS A 643 -5.72 25.21 13.07
N ALA A 644 -5.48 26.31 12.35
CA ALA A 644 -6.20 26.66 11.12
C ALA A 644 -5.99 25.59 10.03
N CYS A 645 -4.74 25.17 9.82
CA CYS A 645 -4.43 24.09 8.89
C CYS A 645 -5.19 22.81 9.27
N PHE A 646 -5.16 22.42 10.54
CA PHE A 646 -5.75 21.19 11.06
C PHE A 646 -7.29 21.19 11.09
N ALA A 647 -7.94 22.34 10.92
CA ALA A 647 -9.39 22.40 10.66
C ALA A 647 -9.78 21.57 9.43
N ASN A 648 -8.85 21.34 8.51
CA ASN A 648 -9.03 20.50 7.32
C ASN A 648 -8.86 18.99 7.57
N LEU A 649 -8.42 18.54 8.75
CA LEU A 649 -8.19 17.11 9.04
C LEU A 649 -9.42 16.22 8.77
N PRO A 650 -10.65 16.57 9.18
CA PRO A 650 -11.83 15.76 8.85
C PRO A 650 -11.99 15.56 7.34
N ARG A 651 -11.86 16.63 6.56
CA ARG A 651 -11.94 16.61 5.09
C ARG A 651 -10.82 15.75 4.47
N VAL A 652 -9.60 15.87 4.97
CA VAL A 652 -8.46 15.11 4.45
C VAL A 652 -8.61 13.62 4.76
N ILE A 653 -9.10 13.26 5.94
CA ILE A 653 -9.40 11.88 6.32
C ILE A 653 -10.49 11.31 5.40
N THR A 654 -11.56 12.05 5.11
CA THR A 654 -12.63 11.59 4.20
C THR A 654 -12.12 11.47 2.77
N LEU A 655 -11.43 12.47 2.23
CA LEU A 655 -10.84 12.43 0.89
C LEU A 655 -9.86 11.26 0.72
N ARG A 656 -9.00 10.99 1.70
CA ARG A 656 -8.10 9.83 1.65
C ARG A 656 -8.83 8.49 1.72
N CYS A 657 -10.08 8.46 2.19
CA CYS A 657 -10.93 7.27 2.07
C CYS A 657 -11.53 7.10 0.66
N HIS A 658 -11.45 8.13 -0.20
CA HIS A 658 -11.99 8.15 -1.56
C HIS A 658 -10.87 8.24 -2.58
N VAL A 659 -10.31 7.08 -2.92
CA VAL A 659 -9.35 7.01 -4.02
C VAL A 659 -9.98 6.20 -5.15
N ASP A 660 -10.03 6.79 -6.34
CA ASP A 660 -10.58 6.11 -7.52
C ASP A 660 -9.72 4.95 -7.99
N ALA A 661 -8.41 5.08 -7.89
CA ALA A 661 -7.45 4.02 -8.22
C ALA A 661 -7.54 2.89 -7.19
N ILE A 662 -8.03 1.73 -7.63
CA ILE A 662 -8.30 0.56 -6.79
C ILE A 662 -7.05 0.05 -6.07
N GLU A 663 -5.89 0.20 -6.70
CA GLU A 663 -4.57 -0.20 -6.21
C GLU A 663 -4.11 0.65 -5.01
N LYS A 664 -4.53 1.92 -4.96
CA LYS A 664 -4.12 2.89 -3.94
C LYS A 664 -5.09 3.00 -2.78
N ARG A 665 -6.30 2.43 -2.90
CA ARG A 665 -7.38 2.54 -1.89
C ARG A 665 -6.96 2.04 -0.52
N GLU A 666 -6.44 0.82 -0.44
CA GLU A 666 -6.09 0.20 0.86
C GLU A 666 -5.06 1.05 1.61
N ASP A 667 -3.96 1.43 0.94
CA ASP A 667 -2.88 2.20 1.53
C ASP A 667 -3.33 3.63 1.89
N SER A 668 -4.20 4.25 1.08
CA SER A 668 -4.77 5.57 1.37
C SER A 668 -5.71 5.54 2.59
N ILE A 669 -6.61 4.56 2.68
CA ILE A 669 -7.50 4.41 3.85
C ILE A 669 -6.69 4.06 5.11
N ARG A 670 -5.63 3.25 4.97
CA ARG A 670 -4.72 2.96 6.08
C ARG A 670 -4.06 4.23 6.60
N THR A 671 -3.60 5.10 5.70
CA THR A 671 -3.05 6.41 6.05
C THR A 671 -4.11 7.27 6.75
N ALA A 672 -5.35 7.31 6.24
CA ALA A 672 -6.46 8.01 6.89
C ALA A 672 -6.74 7.49 8.30
N ALA A 673 -6.67 6.18 8.52
CA ALA A 673 -6.85 5.55 9.83
C ALA A 673 -5.73 5.90 10.83
N LEU A 674 -4.48 5.97 10.35
CA LEU A 674 -3.34 6.41 11.15
C LEU A 674 -3.48 7.87 11.56
N VAL A 675 -3.80 8.76 10.60
CA VAL A 675 -4.02 10.19 10.86
C VAL A 675 -5.18 10.37 11.85
N LEU A 676 -6.31 9.69 11.64
CA LEU A 676 -7.47 9.74 12.55
C LEU A 676 -7.14 9.28 13.97
N GLY A 677 -6.28 8.27 14.13
CA GLY A 677 -5.89 7.78 15.44
C GLY A 677 -4.96 8.75 16.16
N LYS A 678 -3.94 9.28 15.46
CA LYS A 678 -3.00 10.28 16.00
C LYS A 678 -3.66 11.62 16.31
N SER A 679 -4.65 12.05 15.51
CA SER A 679 -5.28 13.37 15.63
C SER A 679 -6.39 13.45 16.68
N LYS A 680 -6.49 12.49 17.62
CA LYS A 680 -7.62 12.42 18.56
C LYS A 680 -7.80 13.72 19.36
N LYS A 681 -6.79 14.12 20.15
CA LYS A 681 -6.90 15.34 20.96
C LYS A 681 -6.89 16.61 20.11
N ILE A 682 -6.22 16.61 18.96
CA ILE A 682 -6.27 17.74 18.01
C ILE A 682 -7.72 18.01 17.59
N LEU A 683 -8.48 16.98 17.23
CA LEU A 683 -9.90 17.12 16.88
C LEU A 683 -10.75 17.56 18.09
N GLU A 684 -10.39 17.17 19.31
CA GLU A 684 -11.06 17.62 20.55
C GLU A 684 -10.82 19.12 20.79
N ILE A 685 -9.58 19.61 20.61
CA ILE A 685 -9.20 21.02 20.68
C ILE A 685 -9.96 21.83 19.62
N LEU A 686 -9.97 21.38 18.36
CA LEU A 686 -10.64 22.08 17.27
C LEU A 686 -12.16 22.11 17.43
N LYS A 687 -12.76 21.04 17.98
CA LYS A 687 -14.20 21.01 18.25
C LYS A 687 -14.63 22.02 19.31
N ALA A 688 -13.76 22.35 20.26
CA ALA A 688 -14.02 23.36 21.28
C ALA A 688 -13.95 24.79 20.73
N ARG A 689 -13.38 24.99 19.53
CA ARG A 689 -13.16 26.30 18.92
C ARG A 689 -14.26 26.62 17.91
N LYS A 690 -14.62 27.90 17.81
CA LYS A 690 -15.51 28.40 16.77
C LYS A 690 -14.67 28.69 15.51
N LEU A 691 -14.95 28.00 14.41
CA LEU A 691 -14.31 28.27 13.12
C LEU A 691 -14.83 29.60 12.53
N PRO A 692 -14.00 30.31 11.74
CA PRO A 692 -14.47 31.44 10.94
C PRO A 692 -15.46 30.98 9.87
N ASN A 693 -16.29 31.91 9.37
CA ASN A 693 -17.26 31.64 8.32
C ASN A 693 -16.58 31.58 6.94
N LEU A 694 -15.80 30.52 6.71
CA LEU A 694 -15.17 30.18 5.44
C LEU A 694 -15.85 28.95 4.84
N ASP A 695 -16.02 28.93 3.53
CA ASP A 695 -16.40 27.71 2.85
C ASP A 695 -15.27 26.66 2.93
N GLN A 696 -15.66 25.40 2.76
CA GLN A 696 -14.73 24.28 2.95
C GLN A 696 -13.56 24.27 1.96
N GLU A 697 -13.71 24.84 0.76
CA GLU A 697 -12.63 24.92 -0.22
C GLU A 697 -11.64 26.01 0.15
N SER A 698 -12.14 27.19 0.55
CA SER A 698 -11.30 28.31 0.98
C SER A 698 -10.47 27.98 2.22
N MET A 699 -11.02 27.20 3.17
CA MET A 699 -10.27 26.77 4.35
C MET A 699 -8.97 26.00 4.04
N ALA A 700 -8.81 25.44 2.84
CA ALA A 700 -7.61 24.70 2.45
C ALA A 700 -6.39 25.62 2.20
N TYR A 701 -6.62 26.89 1.89
CA TYR A 701 -5.60 27.81 1.39
C TYR A 701 -5.31 28.90 2.41
N ILE A 702 -4.05 29.01 2.83
CA ILE A 702 -3.62 30.00 3.83
C ILE A 702 -3.96 31.43 3.41
N ASP A 703 -3.78 31.78 2.14
CA ASP A 703 -4.08 33.13 1.63
C ASP A 703 -5.56 33.51 1.80
N LYS A 704 -6.47 32.53 1.78
CA LYS A 704 -7.90 32.76 2.01
C LYS A 704 -8.23 33.00 3.48
N TRP A 705 -7.45 32.42 4.40
CA TRP A 705 -7.54 32.75 5.82
C TRP A 705 -6.96 34.13 6.11
N HIS A 706 -5.82 34.46 5.49
CA HIS A 706 -5.17 35.76 5.65
C HIS A 706 -6.03 36.91 5.13
N ALA A 707 -6.75 36.70 4.03
CA ALA A 707 -7.68 37.68 3.46
C ALA A 707 -8.96 37.92 4.29
N LEU A 708 -9.16 37.23 5.43
CA LEU A 708 -10.32 37.45 6.27
C LEU A 708 -10.22 38.78 7.03
N PRO A 709 -11.30 39.59 7.07
CA PRO A 709 -11.41 40.70 8.00
C PRO A 709 -11.20 40.24 9.45
N LYS A 710 -10.40 40.99 10.21
CA LYS A 710 -10.11 40.72 11.63
C LYS A 710 -11.39 40.55 12.48
N SER A 711 -12.48 41.22 12.12
CA SER A 711 -13.80 41.14 12.79
C SER A 711 -14.52 39.80 12.61
N LEU A 712 -14.14 39.01 11.60
CA LEU A 712 -14.77 37.72 11.27
C LEU A 712 -14.04 36.52 11.87
N ILE A 713 -12.90 36.73 12.54
CA ILE A 713 -12.20 35.67 13.28
C ILE A 713 -12.78 35.59 14.70
N PRO A 714 -13.38 34.44 15.09
CA PRO A 714 -13.89 34.28 16.44
C PRO A 714 -12.77 34.34 17.47
N ASN A 715 -12.89 35.27 18.42
CA ASN A 715 -11.97 35.35 19.55
C ASN A 715 -12.51 34.45 20.68
N CYS A 716 -11.72 33.48 21.13
CA CYS A 716 -12.03 32.78 22.38
C CYS A 716 -11.47 33.63 23.54
N CYS A 717 -12.27 34.57 24.04
CA CYS A 717 -11.93 35.29 25.27
C CYS A 717 -11.81 34.30 26.44
N PHE A 718 -10.60 34.20 27.00
CA PHE A 718 -10.39 34.03 28.43
C PHE A 718 -9.34 35.05 28.89
N SER A 719 -9.82 36.02 29.68
CA SER A 719 -9.13 37.04 30.50
C SER A 719 -7.98 37.88 29.89
N SER A 720 -8.29 39.15 29.62
CA SER A 720 -7.54 40.33 30.12
C SER A 720 -6.00 40.23 30.18
N ALA A 721 -5.33 40.38 29.05
CA ALA A 721 -3.99 40.99 28.93
C ALA A 721 -3.59 41.14 27.46
N ARG A 722 -4.32 41.97 26.70
CA ARG A 722 -3.75 42.58 25.49
C ARG A 722 -4.12 44.05 25.54
N ILE A 723 -3.13 44.84 25.93
CA ILE A 723 -3.20 46.26 26.26
C ILE A 723 -3.81 47.00 25.06
N GLN A 724 -4.91 47.72 25.34
CA GLN A 724 -5.46 48.71 24.41
C GLN A 724 -4.53 49.94 24.40
N PRO A 725 -4.21 50.51 23.24
CA PRO A 725 -3.70 51.87 23.20
C PRO A 725 -4.83 52.83 23.59
N ALA A 726 -4.56 53.70 24.55
CA ALA A 726 -5.47 54.74 24.99
C ALA A 726 -5.71 55.74 23.85
N SER A 727 -6.95 55.81 23.35
CA SER A 727 -7.39 56.91 22.49
C SER A 727 -7.95 58.03 23.36
N SER A 728 -7.20 59.12 23.51
CA SER A 728 -7.71 60.40 23.99
C SER A 728 -8.32 61.21 22.85
N SER A 729 -9.61 61.53 22.94
CA SER A 729 -10.17 62.90 22.85
C SER A 729 -11.64 62.86 22.41
N SER A 730 -12.51 63.34 23.28
CA SER A 730 -13.92 63.60 23.08
C SER A 730 -14.14 64.74 22.08
N CYS A 731 -14.96 64.50 21.04
CA CYS A 731 -15.73 65.55 20.38
C CYS A 731 -17.22 65.23 20.59
N GLU A 732 -17.87 66.06 21.39
CA GLU A 732 -19.33 66.14 21.51
C GLU A 732 -19.93 66.49 20.15
N SER A 733 -20.86 65.66 19.67
CA SER A 733 -21.74 66.01 18.56
C SER A 733 -23.06 66.53 19.12
N ILE A 734 -23.29 67.83 18.94
CA ILE A 734 -24.55 68.53 19.22
C ILE A 734 -25.59 68.08 18.17
N GLU A 735 -26.68 67.46 18.62
CA GLU A 735 -27.89 67.24 17.84
C GLU A 735 -28.69 68.55 17.74
N ILE A 736 -28.95 69.00 16.51
CA ILE A 736 -29.95 70.04 16.24
C ILE A 736 -31.09 69.38 15.47
N THR A 737 -32.23 69.24 16.14
CA THR A 737 -33.51 68.83 15.58
C THR A 737 -34.17 70.03 14.91
N ILE A 738 -34.56 69.91 13.63
CA ILE A 738 -35.54 70.80 13.00
C ILE A 738 -36.65 69.92 12.42
N VAL A 739 -37.88 70.36 12.73
CA VAL A 739 -39.22 69.77 12.59
C VAL A 739 -39.50 69.08 11.26
#